data_AF-A0A933ZFI8-F1
#
_entry.id   AF-A0A933ZFI8-F1
#
_cell.length_a   1.000
_cell.length_b   1.000
_cell.length_c   1.000
_cell.angle_alpha   90.00
_cell.angle_beta   90.00
_cell.angle_gamma   90.00
#
_symmetry.space_group_name_H-M   'P 1'
#
loop_
_entity.id
_entity.type
_entity.pdbx_description
1 polymer ?
#
loop_
_entity_poly.entity_id
_entity_poly.type
_entity_poly.pdbx_seq_one_letter_code
_entity_poly.pdbx_strand_id
1 'polypeptide(L)'
;MFKNIGLTKSIVLLVWVLDFLFTFLFVFAYSYLVNAPTDRVGVIMGGLLVIRALLFGAATSRHLQPFEILLREHASKRRISAEAVRRADRSLQNAKTRLGPFEAVMWGSQLLIVLAIEQPAGHVGLQTGAELVTVLLALAGSLGSIGICVPLVDWLLTEPMGLNAIFAQEVGIELDRPQRSISVRIVALTICFSACPGVAMSAVGASSHARDLMLQAQMQVDREASEARSRLGNSGGALAAPGSEGAAVSTSVFALDRSGELRSAGAAMPAWLDASWLKRAPRAAIVNAARGGYVRVDAMPDGALVGAYVSVSSMAREFLIAALIVGVTLSIWALIGSWLMSRSVAKPLETANQAVRRIAEKGDLSEMGTLPVAQLDELGGLLVNMNQLVDTMRELAVASKKAGSGNLDVPIEGQGELPDAFRAMLQNLKEGVEQMHGTSAELQSAAAEIFAATQEQEAAATSQSSGMIEIAQTMESLSRSAAHVADSVQGVFQNAERTLENTDQMVARIGTLTGQANRIADILEVIRDIADRSDLLALNGSLEATRAGEAGRGFALVAAEMRRLAERVAGSVADIKALVGEIRESGASTVVATEESKKLAQKTAETARNITLVTQQQRTSTDQVTQSVRGVAEVVTQAAAATMQTRASAEGLRTHADRLTALVQRFQRQA
;
A
#
# COMPACT_ATOMS: atom_id res chain seq x y z
N MET A 1 24.09 3.34 -35.50
CA MET A 1 23.62 3.57 -36.89
C MET A 1 22.12 3.31 -37.10
N PHE A 2 21.47 2.38 -36.38
CA PHE A 2 20.06 1.99 -36.63
C PHE A 2 18.96 2.80 -35.92
N LYS A 3 19.27 3.81 -35.07
CA LYS A 3 18.26 4.58 -34.31
C LYS A 3 17.24 5.37 -35.17
N ASN A 4 17.54 5.65 -36.44
CA ASN A 4 16.67 6.41 -37.35
C ASN A 4 15.98 5.56 -38.43
N ILE A 5 16.24 4.25 -38.46
CA ILE A 5 15.72 3.33 -39.47
C ILE A 5 14.68 2.46 -38.73
N GLY A 6 13.38 2.62 -39.03
CA GLY A 6 12.31 1.87 -38.36
C GLY A 6 12.60 0.36 -38.29
N LEU A 7 12.12 -0.32 -37.24
CA LEU A 7 12.48 -1.71 -36.92
C LEU A 7 12.39 -2.65 -38.13
N THR A 8 11.31 -2.53 -38.93
CA THR A 8 11.13 -3.30 -40.16
C THR A 8 12.25 -3.02 -41.15
N LYS A 9 12.60 -1.75 -41.37
CA LYS A 9 13.67 -1.35 -42.28
C LYS A 9 15.03 -1.84 -41.81
N SER A 10 15.28 -1.86 -40.50
CA SER A 10 16.54 -2.33 -39.92
C SER A 10 16.71 -3.84 -40.09
N ILE A 11 15.66 -4.62 -39.79
CA ILE A 11 15.66 -6.08 -39.97
C ILE A 11 15.77 -6.44 -41.45
N VAL A 12 14.98 -5.80 -42.31
CA VAL A 12 15.02 -6.03 -43.75
C VAL A 12 16.38 -5.66 -44.32
N LEU A 13 16.98 -4.52 -43.94
CA LEU A 13 18.30 -4.12 -44.43
C LEU A 13 19.37 -5.12 -44.01
N LEU A 14 19.37 -5.57 -42.75
CA LEU A 14 20.38 -6.49 -42.26
C LEU A 14 20.29 -7.87 -42.93
N VAL A 15 19.08 -8.42 -43.02
CA VAL A 15 18.83 -9.70 -43.71
C VAL A 15 19.14 -9.56 -45.20
N TRP A 16 18.81 -8.42 -45.81
CA TRP A 16 19.13 -8.18 -47.22
C TRP A 16 20.63 -8.06 -47.49
N VAL A 17 21.38 -7.42 -46.59
CA VAL A 17 22.85 -7.37 -46.68
C VAL A 17 23.45 -8.78 -46.56
N LEU A 18 22.94 -9.60 -45.64
CA LEU A 18 23.34 -11.00 -45.51
C LEU A 18 22.98 -11.80 -46.76
N ASP A 19 21.73 -11.68 -47.24
CA ASP A 19 21.27 -12.34 -48.46
C ASP A 19 22.09 -11.95 -49.68
N PHE A 20 22.44 -10.67 -49.81
CA PHE A 20 23.29 -10.16 -50.87
C PHE A 20 24.69 -10.74 -50.80
N LEU A 21 25.32 -10.71 -49.62
CA LEU A 21 26.65 -11.30 -49.39
C LEU A 21 26.67 -12.78 -49.72
N PHE A 22 25.73 -13.56 -49.17
CA PHE A 22 25.67 -15.00 -49.39
C PHE A 22 25.28 -15.36 -50.81
N THR A 23 24.36 -14.64 -51.43
CA THR A 23 23.96 -14.89 -52.83
C THR A 23 25.08 -14.50 -53.79
N PHE A 24 25.85 -13.43 -53.51
CA PHE A 24 27.02 -13.09 -54.31
C PHE A 24 28.10 -14.16 -54.19
N LEU A 25 28.39 -14.63 -52.97
CA LEU A 25 29.29 -15.76 -52.73
C LEU A 25 28.83 -17.01 -53.49
N PHE A 26 27.52 -17.27 -53.46
CA PHE A 26 26.89 -18.40 -54.13
C PHE A 26 26.95 -18.27 -55.66
N VAL A 27 26.67 -17.09 -56.22
CA VAL A 27 26.74 -16.83 -57.68
C VAL A 27 28.17 -16.95 -58.17
N PHE A 28 29.12 -16.35 -57.45
CA PHE A 28 30.53 -16.42 -57.79
C PHE A 28 31.03 -17.87 -57.77
N ALA A 29 30.67 -18.60 -56.71
CA ALA A 29 30.97 -20.02 -56.61
C ALA A 29 30.30 -20.79 -57.77
N TYR A 30 28.99 -20.71 -57.94
CA TYR A 30 28.29 -21.47 -58.98
C TYR A 30 28.76 -21.16 -60.41
N SER A 31 29.00 -19.88 -60.73
CA SER A 31 29.48 -19.47 -62.06
C SER A 31 30.88 -20.04 -62.35
N TYR A 32 31.73 -20.12 -61.32
CA TYR A 32 33.04 -20.76 -61.41
C TYR A 32 32.91 -22.29 -61.54
N LEU A 33 31.95 -22.91 -60.86
CA LEU A 33 31.70 -24.36 -60.92
C LEU A 33 31.33 -24.82 -62.35
N VAL A 34 30.37 -24.13 -62.96
CA VAL A 34 29.72 -24.55 -64.22
C VAL A 34 30.42 -23.97 -65.45
N ASN A 35 31.46 -23.13 -65.27
CA ASN A 35 32.13 -22.39 -66.35
C ASN A 35 31.12 -21.68 -67.28
N ALA A 36 30.01 -21.24 -66.69
CA ALA A 36 28.99 -20.45 -67.37
C ALA A 36 29.40 -18.97 -67.30
N PRO A 37 29.14 -18.17 -68.34
CA PRO A 37 29.40 -16.76 -68.26
C PRO A 37 28.58 -16.16 -67.10
N THR A 38 29.25 -15.38 -66.27
CA THR A 38 28.72 -14.79 -65.02
C THR A 38 27.47 -13.94 -65.25
N ASP A 39 27.25 -13.50 -66.48
CA ASP A 39 26.10 -12.72 -66.92
C ASP A 39 24.78 -13.50 -66.79
N ARG A 40 24.68 -14.75 -67.27
CA ARG A 40 23.43 -15.53 -67.26
C ARG A 40 23.08 -16.03 -65.86
N VAL A 41 24.07 -16.54 -65.13
CA VAL A 41 23.90 -16.99 -63.73
C VAL A 41 23.59 -15.79 -62.84
N GLY A 42 24.31 -14.67 -63.02
CA GLY A 42 24.10 -13.44 -62.28
C GLY A 42 22.70 -12.86 -62.49
N VAL A 43 22.14 -12.93 -63.71
CA VAL A 43 20.78 -12.44 -64.00
C VAL A 43 19.71 -13.31 -63.31
N ILE A 44 19.81 -14.64 -63.39
CA ILE A 44 18.84 -15.55 -62.76
C ILE A 44 18.88 -15.41 -61.23
N MET A 45 20.08 -15.42 -60.66
CA MET A 45 20.27 -15.37 -59.22
C MET A 45 20.06 -13.98 -58.63
N GLY A 46 20.40 -12.92 -59.38
CA GLY A 46 20.04 -11.55 -59.05
C GLY A 46 18.52 -11.35 -59.07
N GLY A 47 17.82 -11.95 -60.03
CA GLY A 47 16.35 -11.97 -60.05
C GLY A 47 15.75 -12.68 -58.83
N LEU A 48 16.27 -13.86 -58.48
CA LEU A 48 15.88 -14.60 -57.27
C LEU A 48 16.12 -13.80 -55.99
N LEU A 49 17.27 -13.13 -55.87
CA LEU A 49 17.59 -12.27 -54.72
C LEU A 49 16.57 -11.14 -54.57
N VAL A 50 16.22 -10.45 -55.67
CA VAL A 50 15.23 -9.37 -55.63
C VAL A 50 13.86 -9.89 -55.22
N ILE A 51 13.42 -11.03 -55.77
CA ILE A 51 12.14 -11.66 -55.40
C ILE A 51 12.12 -12.04 -53.92
N ARG A 52 13.21 -12.66 -53.42
CA ARG A 52 13.35 -13.02 -52.00
C ARG A 52 13.32 -11.80 -51.09
N ALA A 53 14.09 -10.77 -51.41
CA ALA A 53 14.12 -9.52 -50.66
C ALA A 53 12.74 -8.87 -50.55
N LEU A 54 11.97 -8.88 -51.66
CA LEU A 54 10.60 -8.37 -51.68
C LEU A 54 9.66 -9.23 -50.83
N LEU A 55 9.74 -10.56 -50.92
CA LEU A 55 8.91 -11.48 -50.15
C LEU A 55 9.21 -11.42 -48.64
N PHE A 56 10.49 -11.42 -48.25
CA PHE A 56 10.92 -11.26 -46.86
C PHE A 56 10.58 -9.86 -46.32
N GLY A 57 10.77 -8.82 -47.12
CA GLY A 57 10.36 -7.46 -46.80
C GLY A 57 8.87 -7.34 -46.54
N ALA A 58 8.04 -7.95 -47.39
CA ALA A 58 6.59 -8.00 -47.22
C ALA A 58 6.17 -8.80 -45.98
N ALA A 59 6.79 -9.96 -45.73
CA ALA A 59 6.53 -10.77 -44.55
C ALA A 59 6.91 -10.04 -43.25
N THR A 60 8.08 -9.40 -43.23
CA THR A 60 8.60 -8.64 -42.08
C THR A 60 7.71 -7.44 -41.79
N SER A 61 7.34 -6.68 -42.82
CA SER A 61 6.40 -5.57 -42.71
C SER A 61 5.06 -6.01 -42.13
N ARG A 62 4.46 -7.09 -42.67
CA ARG A 62 3.19 -7.63 -42.17
C ARG A 62 3.25 -8.05 -40.70
N HIS A 63 4.36 -8.67 -40.29
CA HIS A 63 4.53 -9.17 -38.92
C HIS A 63 4.98 -8.13 -37.90
N LEU A 64 5.55 -7.00 -38.31
CA LEU A 64 6.02 -5.95 -37.39
C LEU A 64 5.17 -4.68 -37.40
N GLN A 65 4.30 -4.51 -38.41
CA GLN A 65 3.42 -3.35 -38.54
C GLN A 65 2.63 -3.02 -37.26
N PRO A 66 1.99 -3.97 -36.54
CA PRO A 66 1.30 -3.66 -35.30
C PRO A 66 2.20 -3.06 -34.20
N PHE A 67 3.45 -3.51 -34.10
CA PHE A 67 4.42 -2.95 -33.14
C PHE A 67 4.95 -1.59 -33.60
N GLU A 68 5.16 -1.38 -34.90
CA GLU A 68 5.54 -0.05 -35.41
C GLU A 68 4.45 1.00 -35.23
N ILE A 69 3.17 0.61 -35.36
CA ILE A 69 2.04 1.50 -35.06
C ILE A 69 2.08 1.89 -33.58
N LEU A 70 2.29 0.91 -32.68
CA LEU A 70 2.43 1.17 -31.25
C LEU A 70 3.57 2.16 -30.94
N LEU A 71 4.75 1.96 -31.55
CA LEU A 71 5.89 2.86 -31.40
C LEU A 71 5.58 4.28 -31.88
N ARG A 72 4.86 4.44 -32.99
CA ARG A 72 4.45 5.77 -33.48
C ARG A 72 3.41 6.42 -32.59
N GLU A 73 2.47 5.66 -32.06
CA GLU A 73 1.50 6.14 -31.07
C GLU A 73 2.22 6.65 -29.81
N HIS A 74 3.19 5.89 -29.30
CA HIS A 74 4.02 6.32 -28.18
C HIS A 74 4.86 7.57 -28.49
N ALA A 75 5.57 7.57 -29.62
CA ALA A 75 6.41 8.70 -30.03
C ALA A 75 5.62 9.99 -30.29
N SER A 76 4.35 9.88 -30.69
CA SER A 76 3.42 11.01 -30.83
C SER A 76 2.75 11.43 -29.51
N LYS A 77 3.21 10.90 -28.36
CA LYS A 77 2.65 11.13 -27.02
C LYS A 77 1.15 10.82 -26.89
N ARG A 78 0.61 9.96 -27.76
CA ARG A 78 -0.77 9.49 -27.62
C ARG A 78 -0.84 8.44 -26.51
N ARG A 79 -1.98 8.37 -25.81
CA ARG A 79 -2.24 7.30 -24.83
C ARG A 79 -2.24 5.96 -25.56
N ILE A 80 -1.31 5.09 -25.18
CA ILE A 80 -1.25 3.71 -25.64
C ILE A 80 -2.40 2.93 -25.01
N SER A 81 -3.14 2.15 -25.81
CA SER A 81 -4.18 1.26 -25.30
C SER A 81 -3.63 -0.13 -24.96
N ALA A 82 -4.20 -0.77 -23.95
CA ALA A 82 -3.88 -2.15 -23.58
C ALA A 82 -4.01 -3.12 -24.78
N GLU A 83 -5.03 -2.92 -25.62
CA GLU A 83 -5.26 -3.75 -26.80
C GLU A 83 -4.21 -3.51 -27.91
N ALA A 84 -3.66 -2.29 -28.01
CA ALA A 84 -2.54 -2.02 -28.92
C ALA A 84 -1.27 -2.77 -28.47
N VAL A 85 -0.97 -2.77 -27.16
CA VAL A 85 0.18 -3.50 -26.58
C VAL A 85 0.03 -5.01 -26.75
N ARG A 86 -1.16 -5.59 -26.50
CA ARG A 86 -1.42 -7.03 -26.72
C ARG A 86 -1.35 -7.43 -28.20
N ARG A 87 -1.84 -6.58 -29.11
CA ARG A 87 -1.72 -6.83 -30.56
C ARG A 87 -0.27 -6.76 -31.01
N ALA A 88 0.49 -5.78 -30.53
CA ALA A 88 1.91 -5.69 -30.79
C ALA A 88 2.68 -6.89 -30.25
N ASP A 89 2.35 -7.37 -29.05
CA ASP A 89 2.99 -8.54 -28.45
C ASP A 89 2.75 -9.82 -29.27
N ARG A 90 1.49 -10.09 -29.62
CA ARG A 90 1.12 -11.20 -30.51
C ARG A 90 1.84 -11.11 -31.86
N SER A 91 1.99 -9.89 -32.38
CA SER A 91 2.70 -9.65 -33.63
C SER A 91 4.19 -10.00 -33.53
N LEU A 92 4.85 -9.55 -32.45
CA LEU A 92 6.26 -9.86 -32.18
C LEU A 92 6.48 -11.37 -31.94
N GLN A 93 5.59 -12.03 -31.20
CA GLN A 93 5.63 -13.49 -31.01
C GLN A 93 5.46 -14.24 -32.36
N ASN A 94 4.53 -13.80 -33.20
CA ASN A 94 4.34 -14.37 -34.54
C ASN A 94 5.55 -14.11 -35.46
N ALA A 95 6.14 -12.90 -35.40
CA ALA A 95 7.35 -12.57 -36.16
C ALA A 95 8.50 -13.52 -35.80
N LYS A 96 8.70 -13.74 -34.50
CA LYS A 96 9.74 -14.62 -33.93
C LYS A 96 9.58 -16.08 -34.35
N THR A 97 8.34 -16.54 -34.55
CA THR A 97 8.06 -17.93 -34.93
C THR A 97 8.03 -18.16 -36.43
N ARG A 98 7.75 -17.14 -37.24
CA ARG A 98 7.50 -17.30 -38.69
C ARG A 98 8.62 -16.77 -39.58
N LEU A 99 9.26 -15.65 -39.22
CA LEU A 99 10.24 -15.01 -40.11
C LEU A 99 11.51 -15.84 -40.28
N GLY A 100 12.04 -16.43 -39.21
CA GLY A 100 13.22 -17.29 -39.29
C GLY A 100 13.01 -18.53 -40.18
N PRO A 101 11.98 -19.36 -39.93
CA PRO A 101 11.68 -20.51 -40.79
C PRO A 101 11.31 -20.13 -42.22
N PHE A 102 10.62 -19.01 -42.41
CA PHE A 102 10.32 -18.50 -43.75
C PHE A 102 11.61 -18.24 -44.54
N GLU A 103 12.58 -17.57 -43.93
CA GLU A 103 13.87 -17.28 -44.57
C GLU A 103 14.67 -18.56 -44.86
N ALA A 104 14.63 -19.52 -43.94
CA ALA A 104 15.23 -20.83 -44.14
C ALA A 104 14.67 -21.57 -45.37
N VAL A 105 13.35 -21.53 -45.56
CA VAL A 105 12.68 -22.15 -46.72
C VAL A 105 13.07 -21.45 -48.02
N MET A 106 13.18 -20.12 -48.02
CA MET A 106 13.61 -19.36 -49.21
C MET A 106 15.03 -19.76 -49.63
N TRP A 107 15.95 -19.89 -48.67
CA TRP A 107 17.30 -20.42 -48.93
C TRP A 107 17.30 -21.86 -49.46
N GLY A 108 16.51 -22.75 -48.87
CA GLY A 108 16.38 -24.14 -49.34
C GLY A 108 15.83 -24.23 -50.77
N SER A 109 14.89 -23.36 -51.13
CA SER A 109 14.33 -23.30 -52.48
C SER A 109 15.35 -22.83 -53.53
N GLN A 110 16.22 -21.88 -53.18
CA GLN A 110 17.28 -21.40 -54.07
C GLN A 110 18.30 -22.50 -54.38
N LEU A 111 18.66 -23.31 -53.38
CA LEU A 111 19.53 -24.46 -53.59
C LEU A 111 18.92 -25.48 -54.58
N LEU A 112 17.62 -25.76 -54.45
CA LEU A 112 16.90 -26.69 -55.34
C LEU A 112 16.79 -26.16 -56.78
N ILE A 113 16.49 -24.87 -56.96
CA ILE A 113 16.39 -24.25 -58.30
C ILE A 113 17.73 -24.33 -59.02
N VAL A 114 18.83 -24.12 -58.30
CA VAL A 114 20.19 -24.21 -58.86
C VAL A 114 20.52 -25.63 -59.29
N LEU A 115 20.23 -26.62 -58.44
CA LEU A 115 20.41 -28.04 -58.77
C LEU A 115 19.54 -28.47 -59.97
N ALA A 116 18.35 -27.89 -60.13
CA ALA A 116 17.45 -28.21 -61.25
C ALA A 116 17.94 -27.66 -62.60
N ILE A 117 18.73 -26.57 -62.61
CA ILE A 117 19.26 -25.95 -63.84
C ILE A 117 20.35 -26.83 -64.50
N GLU A 118 21.01 -27.74 -63.77
CA GLU A 118 22.06 -28.63 -64.32
C GLU A 118 21.55 -29.78 -65.20
N GLN A 119 20.27 -30.16 -65.11
CA GLN A 119 19.77 -31.41 -65.70
C GLN A 119 19.76 -31.53 -67.26
N PRO A 120 19.85 -30.48 -68.11
CA PRO A 120 19.78 -30.70 -69.57
C PRO A 120 21.10 -30.65 -70.37
N ALA A 121 22.24 -30.24 -69.82
CA ALA A 121 23.43 -29.96 -70.64
C ALA A 121 24.55 -31.02 -70.46
N GLY A 122 24.45 -32.13 -71.18
CA GLY A 122 25.42 -33.24 -71.14
C GLY A 122 26.85 -32.96 -71.64
N HIS A 123 27.36 -31.72 -71.60
CA HIS A 123 28.69 -31.33 -72.12
C HIS A 123 29.46 -30.33 -71.24
N VAL A 124 29.06 -30.06 -69.99
CA VAL A 124 29.80 -29.11 -69.14
C VAL A 124 30.94 -29.84 -68.41
N GLY A 125 32.17 -29.60 -68.84
CA GLY A 125 33.37 -30.01 -68.11
C GLY A 125 33.55 -29.15 -66.87
N LEU A 126 33.48 -29.75 -65.68
CA LEU A 126 33.82 -29.12 -64.40
C LEU A 126 35.30 -28.66 -64.42
N GLN A 127 35.56 -27.36 -64.17
CA GLN A 127 36.92 -26.79 -64.14
C GLN A 127 37.74 -27.24 -62.93
N THR A 128 39.07 -27.29 -63.08
CA THR A 128 40.05 -27.39 -61.97
C THR A 128 39.82 -26.28 -60.95
N GLY A 129 39.56 -26.62 -59.68
CA GLY A 129 39.19 -25.67 -58.62
C GLY A 129 37.70 -25.66 -58.19
N ALA A 130 36.83 -26.43 -58.84
CA ALA A 130 35.40 -26.60 -58.49
C ALA A 130 35.11 -27.03 -57.02
N GLU A 131 36.12 -27.48 -56.29
CA GLU A 131 36.01 -28.10 -54.97
C GLU A 131 35.83 -27.07 -53.86
N LEU A 132 36.68 -26.03 -53.84
CA LEU A 132 36.52 -24.89 -52.94
C LEU A 132 35.15 -24.23 -53.14
N VAL A 133 34.71 -24.21 -54.39
CA VAL A 133 33.47 -23.60 -54.84
C VAL A 133 32.24 -24.40 -54.43
N THR A 134 32.26 -25.73 -54.53
CA THR A 134 31.16 -26.56 -54.03
C THR A 134 31.09 -26.52 -52.50
N VAL A 135 32.25 -26.43 -51.82
CA VAL A 135 32.32 -26.17 -50.37
C VAL A 135 31.68 -24.82 -50.04
N LEU A 136 31.99 -23.75 -50.78
CA LEU A 136 31.41 -22.43 -50.59
C LEU A 136 29.89 -22.41 -50.84
N LEU A 137 29.39 -23.16 -51.83
CA LEU A 137 27.95 -23.29 -52.12
C LEU A 137 27.20 -24.02 -51.00
N ALA A 138 27.76 -25.12 -50.52
CA ALA A 138 27.15 -25.93 -49.47
C ALA A 138 27.27 -25.26 -48.09
N LEU A 139 28.35 -24.52 -47.82
CA LEU A 139 28.44 -23.61 -46.66
C LEU A 139 27.43 -22.47 -46.78
N ALA A 140 27.32 -21.80 -47.92
CA ALA A 140 26.37 -20.70 -48.11
C ALA A 140 24.92 -21.15 -47.91
N GLY A 141 24.55 -22.34 -48.41
CA GLY A 141 23.20 -22.91 -48.21
C GLY A 141 22.92 -23.35 -46.77
N SER A 142 23.90 -23.92 -46.06
CA SER A 142 23.72 -24.39 -44.68
C SER A 142 23.83 -23.29 -43.62
N LEU A 143 24.76 -22.35 -43.78
CA LEU A 143 24.92 -21.20 -42.89
C LEU A 143 23.85 -20.12 -43.15
N GLY A 144 23.44 -19.93 -44.41
CA GLY A 144 22.45 -18.93 -44.80
C GLY A 144 21.01 -19.26 -44.40
N SER A 145 20.62 -20.55 -44.39
CA SER A 145 19.22 -20.93 -44.18
C SER A 145 18.78 -20.97 -42.70
N ILE A 146 19.41 -21.80 -41.87
CA ILE A 146 18.89 -22.12 -40.52
C ILE A 146 19.85 -21.65 -39.40
N GLY A 147 21.16 -21.73 -39.63
CA GLY A 147 22.17 -21.45 -38.60
C GLY A 147 22.28 -19.98 -38.19
N ILE A 148 22.08 -19.03 -39.11
CA ILE A 148 22.25 -17.60 -38.84
C ILE A 148 20.90 -16.87 -38.81
N CYS A 149 20.01 -17.10 -39.78
CA CYS A 149 18.78 -16.30 -39.89
C CYS A 149 17.79 -16.51 -38.74
N VAL A 150 17.59 -17.74 -38.27
CA VAL A 150 16.65 -18.00 -37.14
C VAL A 150 17.15 -17.36 -35.83
N PRO A 151 18.41 -17.56 -35.40
CA PRO A 151 18.93 -16.90 -34.20
C PRO A 151 19.03 -15.39 -34.33
N LEU A 152 19.37 -14.88 -35.52
CA LEU A 152 19.49 -13.45 -35.78
C LEU A 152 18.15 -12.74 -35.66
N VAL A 153 17.09 -13.29 -36.24
CA VAL A 153 15.72 -12.76 -36.08
C VAL A 153 15.28 -12.83 -34.61
N ASP A 154 15.61 -13.92 -33.91
CA ASP A 154 15.31 -14.06 -32.48
C ASP A 154 15.99 -12.96 -31.64
N TRP A 155 17.26 -12.69 -31.94
CA TRP A 155 18.06 -11.65 -31.30
C TRP A 155 17.54 -10.24 -31.62
N LEU A 156 17.28 -9.93 -32.89
CA LEU A 156 16.75 -8.63 -33.34
C LEU A 156 15.39 -8.28 -32.72
N LEU A 157 14.58 -9.29 -32.38
CA LEU A 157 13.29 -9.09 -31.74
C LEU A 157 13.36 -9.01 -30.21
N THR A 158 14.52 -9.24 -29.59
CA THR A 158 14.67 -9.24 -28.13
C THR A 158 14.45 -7.85 -27.54
N GLU A 159 15.12 -6.82 -28.08
CA GLU A 159 14.90 -5.43 -27.65
C GLU A 159 13.45 -4.96 -27.86
N PRO A 160 12.81 -5.14 -29.05
CA PRO A 160 11.41 -4.83 -29.28
C PRO A 160 10.45 -5.49 -28.27
N MET A 161 10.69 -6.77 -27.95
CA MET A 161 9.89 -7.48 -26.95
C MET A 161 10.13 -6.94 -25.54
N GLY A 162 11.35 -6.53 -25.20
CA GLY A 162 11.65 -5.84 -23.94
C GLY A 162 10.91 -4.51 -23.84
N LEU A 163 10.97 -3.70 -24.90
CA LEU A 163 10.27 -2.42 -24.97
C LEU A 163 8.74 -2.58 -24.84
N ASN A 164 8.16 -3.59 -25.50
CA ASN A 164 6.73 -3.89 -25.37
C ASN A 164 6.34 -4.33 -23.95
N ALA A 165 7.26 -4.96 -23.20
CA ALA A 165 7.02 -5.30 -21.80
C ALA A 165 7.04 -4.05 -20.89
N ILE A 166 7.90 -3.07 -21.19
CA ILE A 166 7.88 -1.76 -20.52
C ILE A 166 6.53 -1.07 -20.78
N PHE A 167 6.05 -1.04 -22.02
CA PHE A 167 4.72 -0.48 -22.34
C PHE A 167 3.58 -1.24 -21.65
N ALA A 168 3.69 -2.57 -21.49
CA ALA A 168 2.72 -3.35 -20.75
C ALA A 168 2.69 -2.96 -19.27
N GLN A 169 3.86 -2.71 -18.66
CA GLN A 169 3.97 -2.22 -17.29
C GLN A 169 3.38 -0.80 -17.13
N GLU A 170 3.64 0.10 -18.08
CA GLU A 170 3.05 1.45 -18.09
C GLU A 170 1.51 1.43 -18.16
N VAL A 171 0.93 0.45 -18.86
CA VAL A 171 -0.51 0.29 -19.03
C VAL A 171 -1.13 -0.67 -18.00
N GLY A 172 -0.31 -1.26 -17.12
CA GLY A 172 -0.76 -2.15 -16.03
C GLY A 172 -1.33 -3.48 -16.52
N ILE A 173 -0.80 -4.06 -17.60
CA ILE A 173 -1.23 -5.37 -18.12
C ILE A 173 -0.11 -6.41 -18.05
N GLU A 174 -0.48 -7.65 -17.81
CA GLU A 174 0.43 -8.79 -17.85
C GLU A 174 0.45 -9.41 -19.26
N LEU A 175 1.64 -9.73 -19.77
CA LEU A 175 1.82 -10.31 -21.09
C LEU A 175 2.00 -11.83 -20.98
N ASP A 176 1.06 -12.58 -21.56
CA ASP A 176 1.18 -14.02 -21.68
C ASP A 176 2.17 -14.38 -22.79
N ARG A 177 3.41 -14.67 -22.39
CA ARG A 177 4.49 -15.11 -23.26
C ARG A 177 4.83 -16.55 -22.94
N PRO A 178 4.67 -17.50 -23.89
CA PRO A 178 5.00 -18.89 -23.64
C PRO A 178 6.49 -19.03 -23.34
N GLN A 179 6.82 -19.55 -22.15
CA GLN A 179 8.21 -19.84 -21.79
C GLN A 179 8.75 -20.94 -22.69
N ARG A 180 9.77 -20.60 -23.49
CA ARG A 180 10.51 -21.58 -24.27
C ARG A 180 11.76 -21.98 -23.48
N SER A 181 11.93 -23.28 -23.26
CA SER A 181 13.13 -23.80 -22.62
C SER A 181 14.37 -23.37 -23.39
N ILE A 182 15.33 -22.78 -22.67
CA ILE A 182 16.65 -22.40 -23.19
C ILE A 182 17.34 -23.64 -23.79
N SER A 183 17.11 -24.82 -23.22
CA SER A 183 17.61 -26.11 -23.72
C SER A 183 17.19 -26.37 -25.16
N VAL A 184 15.93 -26.08 -25.53
CA VAL A 184 15.42 -26.30 -26.90
C VAL A 184 16.14 -25.38 -27.89
N ARG A 185 16.46 -24.15 -27.48
CA ARG A 185 17.20 -23.18 -28.32
C ARG A 185 18.64 -23.63 -28.51
N ILE A 186 19.30 -24.10 -27.45
CA ILE A 186 20.67 -24.61 -27.51
C ILE A 186 20.71 -25.82 -28.46
N VAL A 187 19.81 -26.80 -28.30
CA VAL A 187 19.71 -27.96 -29.21
C VAL A 187 19.55 -27.53 -30.66
N ALA A 188 18.62 -26.60 -30.94
CA ALA A 188 18.38 -26.11 -32.30
C ALA A 188 19.62 -25.44 -32.90
N LEU A 189 20.27 -24.53 -32.16
CA LEU A 189 21.50 -23.86 -32.58
C LEU A 189 22.62 -24.89 -32.85
N THR A 190 22.81 -25.83 -31.95
CA THR A 190 23.87 -26.83 -32.04
C THR A 190 23.69 -27.75 -33.25
N ILE A 191 22.47 -28.17 -33.58
CA ILE A 191 22.19 -28.96 -34.79
C ILE A 191 22.54 -28.16 -36.04
N CYS A 192 22.20 -26.86 -36.08
CA CYS A 192 22.44 -26.03 -37.26
C CYS A 192 23.92 -25.74 -37.52
N PHE A 193 24.71 -25.51 -36.46
CA PHE A 193 26.13 -25.17 -36.59
C PHE A 193 27.06 -26.38 -36.80
N SER A 194 26.59 -27.61 -36.55
CA SER A 194 27.45 -28.81 -36.60
C SER A 194 27.11 -29.78 -37.73
N ALA A 195 25.84 -30.15 -37.89
CA ALA A 195 25.44 -31.23 -38.79
C ALA A 195 25.45 -30.78 -40.26
N CYS A 196 24.93 -29.58 -40.54
CA CYS A 196 24.81 -29.10 -41.91
C CYS A 196 26.17 -28.81 -42.58
N PRO A 197 27.14 -28.12 -41.95
CA PRO A 197 28.46 -27.91 -42.56
C PRO A 197 29.25 -29.21 -42.73
N GLY A 198 29.12 -30.16 -41.79
CA GLY A 198 29.81 -31.45 -41.85
C GLY A 198 29.35 -32.31 -43.03
N VAL A 199 28.03 -32.42 -43.26
CA VAL A 199 27.47 -33.14 -44.41
C VAL A 199 27.85 -32.46 -45.73
N ALA A 200 27.80 -31.13 -45.77
CA ALA A 200 28.20 -30.31 -46.90
C ALA A 200 29.68 -30.56 -47.30
N MET A 201 30.63 -30.39 -46.37
CA MET A 201 32.05 -30.56 -46.66
C MET A 201 32.39 -32.00 -47.07
N SER A 202 31.71 -32.99 -46.49
CA SER A 202 31.95 -34.39 -46.80
C SER A 202 31.44 -34.79 -48.19
N ALA A 203 30.29 -34.26 -48.63
CA ALA A 203 29.81 -34.46 -49.99
C ALA A 203 30.77 -33.87 -51.04
N VAL A 204 31.39 -32.72 -50.71
CA VAL A 204 32.33 -32.06 -51.61
C VAL A 204 33.66 -32.79 -51.71
N GLY A 205 34.21 -33.26 -50.60
CA GLY A 205 35.42 -34.09 -50.61
C GLY A 205 35.25 -35.37 -51.45
N ALA A 206 34.03 -35.92 -51.51
CA ALA A 206 33.74 -37.10 -52.32
C ALA A 206 33.79 -36.76 -53.82
N SER A 207 33.26 -35.60 -54.18
CA SER A 207 33.24 -35.11 -55.57
C SER A 207 34.64 -34.71 -56.08
N SER A 208 35.47 -34.09 -55.23
CA SER A 208 36.83 -33.70 -55.59
C SER A 208 37.71 -34.91 -55.87
N HIS A 209 37.71 -35.86 -54.95
CA HIS A 209 38.53 -37.05 -55.06
C HIS A 209 38.14 -37.91 -56.26
N ALA A 210 36.84 -38.03 -56.56
CA ALA A 210 36.35 -38.71 -57.75
C ALA A 210 36.86 -38.06 -59.05
N ARG A 211 36.94 -36.73 -59.10
CA ARG A 211 37.44 -35.99 -60.27
C ARG A 211 38.94 -36.16 -60.46
N ASP A 212 39.74 -36.06 -59.40
CA ASP A 212 41.19 -36.24 -59.50
C ASP A 212 41.57 -37.63 -60.02
N LEU A 213 40.85 -38.67 -59.56
CA LEU A 213 40.99 -40.03 -60.08
C LEU A 213 40.62 -40.13 -61.56
N MET A 214 39.58 -39.43 -62.01
CA MET A 214 39.19 -39.39 -63.43
C MET A 214 40.26 -38.72 -64.30
N LEU A 215 40.83 -37.60 -63.85
CA LEU A 215 41.91 -36.89 -64.56
C LEU A 215 43.20 -37.72 -64.62
N GLN A 216 43.58 -38.35 -63.51
CA GLN A 216 44.71 -39.29 -63.48
C GLN A 216 44.50 -40.42 -64.49
N ALA A 217 43.31 -41.02 -64.52
CA ALA A 217 43.00 -42.08 -65.47
C ALA A 217 43.08 -41.60 -66.93
N GLN A 218 42.61 -40.39 -67.25
CA GLN A 218 42.73 -39.82 -68.60
C GLN A 218 44.18 -39.59 -69.01
N MET A 219 44.99 -38.98 -68.14
CA MET A 219 46.42 -38.74 -68.42
C MET A 219 47.19 -40.06 -68.56
N GLN A 220 46.85 -41.06 -67.75
CA GLN A 220 47.50 -42.37 -67.79
C GLN A 220 47.13 -43.13 -69.08
N VAL A 221 45.87 -43.08 -69.52
CA VAL A 221 45.49 -43.63 -70.84
C VAL A 221 46.26 -42.98 -71.97
N ASP A 222 46.40 -41.66 -71.94
CA ASP A 222 47.11 -40.91 -72.98
C ASP A 222 48.60 -41.29 -73.04
N ARG A 223 49.25 -41.27 -71.87
CA ARG A 223 50.65 -41.66 -71.72
C ARG A 223 50.89 -43.10 -72.18
N GLU A 224 50.09 -44.05 -71.72
CA GLU A 224 50.30 -45.46 -72.02
C GLU A 224 49.96 -45.79 -73.48
N ALA A 225 48.94 -45.15 -74.07
CA ALA A 225 48.65 -45.32 -75.50
C ALA A 225 49.78 -44.75 -76.38
N SER A 226 50.35 -43.60 -76.02
CA SER A 226 51.45 -42.98 -76.77
C SER A 226 52.78 -43.72 -76.59
N GLU A 227 53.08 -44.19 -75.39
CA GLU A 227 54.24 -45.05 -75.12
C GLU A 227 54.12 -46.38 -75.86
N ALA A 228 52.94 -47.03 -75.85
CA ALA A 228 52.69 -48.26 -76.60
C ALA A 228 52.89 -48.06 -78.11
N ARG A 229 52.40 -46.94 -78.65
CA ARG A 229 52.59 -46.58 -80.06
C ARG A 229 54.06 -46.39 -80.42
N SER A 230 54.84 -45.71 -79.59
CA SER A 230 56.27 -45.47 -79.84
C SER A 230 57.11 -46.75 -79.74
N ARG A 231 56.84 -47.62 -78.75
CA ARG A 231 57.55 -48.90 -78.56
C ARG A 231 57.31 -49.86 -79.71
N LEU A 232 56.07 -50.01 -80.17
CA LEU A 232 55.79 -50.86 -81.33
C LEU A 232 56.37 -50.29 -82.63
N GLY A 233 56.43 -48.95 -82.79
CA GLY A 233 57.05 -48.31 -83.96
C GLY A 233 58.57 -48.51 -84.05
N ASN A 234 59.27 -48.62 -82.92
CA ASN A 234 60.74 -48.74 -82.87
C ASN A 234 61.26 -50.17 -82.71
N SER A 235 60.46 -51.10 -82.16
CA SER A 235 60.97 -52.40 -81.66
C SER A 235 60.38 -53.65 -82.31
N GLY A 236 59.49 -53.53 -83.30
CA GLY A 236 59.09 -54.67 -84.13
C GLY A 236 58.49 -55.90 -83.43
N GLY A 237 57.86 -55.82 -82.25
CA GLY A 237 56.97 -56.93 -81.85
C GLY A 237 56.48 -57.17 -80.41
N ALA A 238 56.85 -56.41 -79.38
CA ALA A 238 56.43 -56.73 -78.00
C ALA A 238 55.57 -55.63 -77.33
N LEU A 239 54.33 -55.97 -76.99
CA LEU A 239 53.50 -55.22 -76.04
C LEU A 239 54.01 -55.49 -74.62
N ALA A 240 54.46 -54.44 -73.93
CA ALA A 240 54.83 -54.55 -72.52
C ALA A 240 53.62 -54.25 -71.64
N ALA A 241 53.52 -54.92 -70.50
CA ALA A 241 52.54 -54.56 -69.49
C ALA A 241 52.86 -53.14 -68.96
N PRO A 242 51.85 -52.26 -68.84
CA PRO A 242 52.02 -50.94 -68.24
C PRO A 242 52.44 -51.05 -66.76
N GLY A 243 53.13 -50.03 -66.24
CA GLY A 243 53.50 -49.98 -64.84
C GLY A 243 52.27 -49.82 -63.94
N SER A 244 52.21 -50.52 -62.81
CA SER A 244 51.11 -50.35 -61.84
C SER A 244 51.28 -49.04 -61.06
N GLU A 245 50.75 -47.94 -61.59
CA GLU A 245 50.64 -46.68 -60.85
C GLU A 245 49.27 -46.60 -60.13
N GLY A 246 49.26 -46.98 -58.85
CA GLY A 246 48.14 -46.73 -57.92
C GLY A 246 47.11 -47.86 -57.78
N ALA A 247 46.57 -48.01 -56.57
CA ALA A 247 45.60 -49.06 -56.23
C ALA A 247 44.19 -48.84 -56.82
N ALA A 248 43.88 -47.61 -57.27
CA ALA A 248 42.54 -47.20 -57.68
C ALA A 248 42.28 -47.29 -59.20
N VAL A 249 43.35 -47.41 -59.99
CA VAL A 249 43.36 -47.29 -61.44
C VAL A 249 44.02 -48.54 -62.04
N SER A 250 43.35 -49.21 -62.98
CA SER A 250 43.88 -50.42 -63.61
C SER A 250 44.04 -50.23 -65.11
N THR A 251 45.27 -50.39 -65.59
CA THR A 251 45.68 -50.06 -66.97
C THR A 251 45.93 -51.33 -67.78
N SER A 252 45.48 -51.33 -69.03
CA SER A 252 45.70 -52.36 -70.01
C SER A 252 46.07 -51.72 -71.35
N VAL A 253 47.03 -52.29 -72.06
CA VAL A 253 47.47 -51.82 -73.39
C VAL A 253 47.13 -52.91 -74.39
N PHE A 254 46.67 -52.52 -75.58
CA PHE A 254 46.25 -53.44 -76.61
C PHE A 254 46.78 -53.05 -77.99
N ALA A 255 46.98 -54.05 -78.85
CA ALA A 255 47.28 -53.88 -80.27
C ALA A 255 46.42 -54.83 -81.10
N LEU A 256 45.86 -54.32 -82.20
CA LEU A 256 45.14 -55.08 -83.21
C LEU A 256 45.98 -55.06 -84.49
N ASP A 257 46.43 -56.24 -84.91
CA ASP A 257 47.25 -56.39 -86.12
C ASP A 257 46.40 -56.32 -87.41
N ARG A 258 47.04 -56.45 -88.59
CA ARG A 258 46.33 -56.49 -89.89
C ARG A 258 45.47 -57.75 -90.08
N SER A 259 45.79 -58.86 -89.39
CA SER A 259 45.04 -60.12 -89.47
C SER A 259 43.74 -60.08 -88.66
N GLY A 260 43.61 -59.08 -87.79
CA GLY A 260 42.47 -58.88 -86.89
C GLY A 260 42.66 -59.56 -85.52
N GLU A 261 43.87 -60.03 -85.22
CA GLU A 261 44.23 -60.64 -83.94
C GLU A 261 44.51 -59.55 -82.90
N LEU A 262 43.77 -59.59 -81.78
CA LEU A 262 43.89 -58.65 -80.68
C LEU A 262 44.86 -59.20 -79.63
N ARG A 263 45.95 -58.47 -79.40
CA ARG A 263 46.92 -58.77 -78.34
C ARG A 263 46.79 -57.71 -77.24
N SER A 264 46.81 -58.13 -75.98
CA SER A 264 46.71 -57.23 -74.83
C SER A 264 47.74 -57.56 -73.75
N ALA A 265 48.22 -56.54 -73.04
CA ALA A 265 49.12 -56.68 -71.90
C ALA A 265 48.65 -55.78 -70.74
N GLY A 266 48.78 -56.26 -69.49
CA GLY A 266 48.32 -55.55 -68.29
C GLY A 266 47.01 -56.10 -67.72
N ALA A 267 46.16 -55.19 -67.21
CA ALA A 267 44.88 -55.55 -66.59
C ALA A 267 43.90 -56.20 -67.59
N ALA A 268 42.92 -56.95 -67.08
CA ALA A 268 41.93 -57.63 -67.91
C ALA A 268 41.10 -56.60 -68.71
N MET A 269 41.14 -56.71 -70.04
CA MET A 269 40.29 -55.89 -70.90
C MET A 269 38.82 -56.28 -70.71
N PRO A 270 37.90 -55.30 -70.67
CA PRO A 270 36.48 -55.59 -70.54
C PRO A 270 35.94 -56.20 -71.84
N ALA A 271 34.97 -57.12 -71.72
CA ALA A 271 34.47 -57.91 -72.85
C ALA A 271 33.89 -57.10 -74.02
N TRP A 272 33.50 -55.84 -73.81
CA TRP A 272 32.99 -54.97 -74.87
C TRP A 272 34.12 -54.32 -75.71
N LEU A 273 35.34 -54.30 -75.20
CA LEU A 273 36.51 -53.70 -75.87
C LEU A 273 37.19 -54.75 -76.76
N ASP A 274 36.44 -55.23 -77.76
CA ASP A 274 36.86 -56.25 -78.70
C ASP A 274 37.37 -55.67 -80.04
N ALA A 275 37.86 -56.54 -80.93
CA ALA A 275 38.33 -56.13 -82.26
C ALA A 275 37.25 -55.42 -83.10
N SER A 276 35.96 -55.70 -82.88
CA SER A 276 34.85 -55.09 -83.63
C SER A 276 34.55 -53.65 -83.16
N TRP A 277 34.74 -53.39 -81.88
CA TRP A 277 34.63 -52.06 -81.30
C TRP A 277 35.84 -51.21 -81.67
N LEU A 278 37.05 -51.77 -81.56
CA LEU A 278 38.31 -51.06 -81.89
C LEU A 278 38.36 -50.57 -83.34
N LYS A 279 37.82 -51.35 -84.30
CA LYS A 279 37.73 -50.92 -85.72
C LYS A 279 36.82 -49.72 -85.94
N ARG A 280 35.83 -49.50 -85.07
CA ARG A 280 34.85 -48.40 -85.12
C ARG A 280 35.21 -47.24 -84.18
N ALA A 281 36.24 -47.42 -83.35
CA ALA A 281 36.62 -46.44 -82.35
C ALA A 281 37.16 -45.17 -83.02
N PRO A 282 36.83 -43.98 -82.49
CA PRO A 282 37.44 -42.74 -82.94
C PRO A 282 38.94 -42.77 -82.65
N ARG A 283 39.73 -42.35 -83.64
CA ARG A 283 41.21 -42.41 -83.60
C ARG A 283 41.78 -41.16 -82.95
N ALA A 284 42.86 -41.32 -82.20
CA ALA A 284 43.57 -40.25 -81.48
C ALA A 284 42.69 -39.44 -80.52
N ALA A 285 41.57 -40.03 -80.06
CA ALA A 285 40.66 -39.43 -79.10
C ALA A 285 40.52 -40.33 -77.87
N ILE A 286 40.46 -39.72 -76.69
CA ILE A 286 40.13 -40.43 -75.45
C ILE A 286 38.60 -40.57 -75.40
N VAL A 287 38.12 -41.81 -75.38
CA VAL A 287 36.70 -42.13 -75.24
C VAL A 287 36.42 -42.47 -73.79
N ASN A 288 35.45 -41.78 -73.19
CA ASN A 288 34.86 -42.21 -71.93
C ASN A 288 33.99 -43.43 -72.20
N ALA A 289 34.45 -44.60 -71.78
CA ALA A 289 33.70 -45.82 -71.92
C ALA A 289 32.59 -45.85 -70.86
N ALA A 290 31.38 -46.23 -71.26
CA ALA A 290 30.14 -46.15 -70.48
C ALA A 290 30.10 -46.89 -69.11
N ARG A 291 31.23 -47.41 -68.61
CA ARG A 291 31.37 -48.14 -67.33
C ARG A 291 32.62 -47.76 -66.54
N GLY A 292 32.95 -46.48 -66.46
CA GLY A 292 33.96 -45.98 -65.51
C GLY A 292 35.41 -46.22 -65.92
N GLY A 293 35.71 -46.13 -67.22
CA GLY A 293 37.08 -46.21 -67.71
C GLY A 293 37.29 -45.38 -68.98
N TYR A 294 38.53 -45.09 -69.28
CA TYR A 294 38.94 -44.30 -70.44
C TYR A 294 39.69 -45.19 -71.43
N VAL A 295 39.40 -45.06 -72.72
CA VAL A 295 40.13 -45.76 -73.80
C VAL A 295 40.70 -44.73 -74.75
N ARG A 296 41.93 -44.94 -75.22
CA ARG A 296 42.47 -44.24 -76.38
C ARG A 296 42.97 -45.24 -77.41
N VAL A 297 42.62 -45.01 -78.68
CA VAL A 297 43.04 -45.82 -79.83
C VAL A 297 43.78 -44.94 -80.82
N ASP A 298 45.00 -45.34 -81.18
CA ASP A 298 45.85 -44.71 -82.16
C ASP A 298 46.10 -45.63 -83.35
N ALA A 299 46.25 -45.06 -84.55
CA ALA A 299 46.57 -45.81 -85.76
C ALA A 299 48.07 -45.71 -86.10
N MET A 300 48.64 -46.83 -86.52
CA MET A 300 50.02 -46.91 -87.00
C MET A 300 50.13 -46.65 -88.51
N PRO A 301 51.32 -46.27 -89.02
CA PRO A 301 51.54 -46.03 -90.45
C PRO A 301 51.25 -47.24 -91.34
N ASP A 302 51.36 -48.44 -90.79
CA ASP A 302 51.05 -49.72 -91.42
C ASP A 302 49.58 -50.14 -91.27
N GLY A 303 48.73 -49.34 -90.62
CA GLY A 303 47.29 -49.61 -90.48
C GLY A 303 46.90 -50.51 -89.29
N ALA A 304 47.85 -50.96 -88.47
CA ALA A 304 47.55 -51.58 -87.17
C ALA A 304 46.97 -50.54 -86.20
N LEU A 305 46.18 -50.99 -85.22
CA LEU A 305 45.63 -50.14 -84.16
C LEU A 305 46.29 -50.46 -82.83
N VAL A 306 46.66 -49.45 -82.06
CA VAL A 306 47.24 -49.61 -80.72
C VAL A 306 46.58 -48.64 -79.77
N GLY A 307 46.39 -49.04 -78.53
CA GLY A 307 45.74 -48.20 -77.56
C GLY A 307 45.93 -48.66 -76.14
N ALA A 308 45.39 -47.86 -75.22
CA ALA A 308 45.34 -48.18 -73.82
C ALA A 308 43.91 -48.01 -73.30
N TYR A 309 43.55 -48.86 -72.34
CA TYR A 309 42.33 -48.78 -71.55
C TYR A 309 42.69 -48.72 -70.07
N VAL A 310 42.07 -47.78 -69.37
CA VAL A 310 42.19 -47.62 -67.93
C VAL A 310 40.81 -47.67 -67.29
N SER A 311 40.61 -48.57 -66.32
CA SER A 311 39.41 -48.59 -65.49
C SER A 311 39.65 -47.90 -64.15
N VAL A 312 38.68 -47.12 -63.69
CA VAL A 312 38.66 -46.48 -62.36
C VAL A 312 37.75 -47.30 -61.44
N SER A 313 38.30 -47.82 -60.34
CA SER A 313 37.52 -48.56 -59.34
C SER A 313 36.58 -47.62 -58.56
N SER A 314 35.45 -48.13 -58.07
CA SER A 314 34.44 -47.34 -57.36
C SER A 314 34.85 -47.00 -55.92
N MET A 315 35.94 -46.27 -55.72
CA MET A 315 36.34 -45.72 -54.42
C MET A 315 35.35 -44.65 -53.89
N ALA A 316 34.44 -44.17 -54.73
CA ALA A 316 33.37 -43.25 -54.32
C ALA A 316 32.51 -43.79 -53.16
N ARG A 317 32.33 -45.12 -53.06
CA ARG A 317 31.56 -45.74 -51.97
C ARG A 317 32.28 -45.66 -50.62
N GLU A 318 33.60 -45.87 -50.60
CA GLU A 318 34.40 -45.83 -49.36
C GLU A 318 34.50 -44.40 -48.83
N PHE A 319 34.67 -43.42 -49.71
CA PHE A 319 34.65 -42.02 -49.32
C PHE A 319 33.29 -41.59 -48.77
N LEU A 320 32.17 -41.99 -49.40
CA LEU A 320 30.81 -41.71 -48.90
C LEU A 320 30.56 -42.31 -47.51
N ILE A 321 31.12 -43.49 -47.21
CA ILE A 321 31.03 -44.10 -45.88
C ILE A 321 31.87 -43.31 -44.87
N ALA A 322 33.09 -42.91 -45.22
CA ALA A 322 33.93 -42.07 -44.35
C ALA A 322 33.27 -40.70 -44.06
N ALA A 323 32.71 -40.07 -45.09
CA ALA A 323 31.89 -38.87 -45.02
C ALA A 323 30.70 -39.01 -44.05
N LEU A 324 29.97 -40.12 -44.14
CA LEU A 324 28.87 -40.43 -43.24
C LEU A 324 29.34 -40.58 -41.79
N ILE A 325 30.46 -41.27 -41.56
CA ILE A 325 31.05 -41.46 -40.22
C ILE A 325 31.45 -40.11 -39.60
N VAL A 326 32.08 -39.23 -40.37
CA VAL A 326 32.46 -37.89 -39.90
C VAL A 326 31.22 -37.04 -39.60
N GLY A 327 30.21 -37.08 -40.47
CA GLY A 327 28.94 -36.38 -40.24
C GLY A 327 28.20 -36.86 -38.98
N VAL A 328 28.15 -38.18 -38.76
CA VAL A 328 27.52 -38.79 -37.58
C VAL A 328 28.31 -38.44 -36.31
N THR A 329 29.63 -38.50 -36.33
CA THR A 329 30.46 -38.16 -35.16
C THR A 329 30.35 -36.69 -34.77
N LEU A 330 30.36 -35.76 -35.73
CA LEU A 330 30.10 -34.34 -35.47
C LEU A 330 28.71 -34.11 -34.88
N SER A 331 27.70 -34.83 -35.38
CA SER A 331 26.32 -34.74 -34.85
C SER A 331 26.21 -35.26 -33.42
N ILE A 332 26.93 -36.34 -33.08
CA ILE A 332 27.00 -36.87 -31.71
C ILE A 332 27.66 -35.86 -30.77
N TRP A 333 28.81 -35.29 -31.15
CA TRP A 333 29.49 -34.27 -30.35
C TRP A 333 28.63 -33.03 -30.12
N ALA A 334 27.86 -32.64 -31.13
CA ALA A 334 26.90 -31.56 -31.04
C ALA A 334 25.79 -31.87 -30.01
N LEU A 335 25.20 -33.07 -30.08
CA LEU A 335 24.18 -33.48 -29.10
C LEU A 335 24.74 -33.53 -27.67
N ILE A 336 25.96 -34.03 -27.49
CA ILE A 336 26.65 -34.06 -26.19
C ILE A 336 26.90 -32.63 -25.68
N GLY A 337 27.43 -31.74 -26.53
CA GLY A 337 27.67 -30.35 -26.17
C GLY A 337 26.38 -29.61 -25.79
N SER A 338 25.30 -29.87 -26.53
CA SER A 338 23.98 -29.33 -26.22
C SER A 338 23.43 -29.84 -24.89
N TRP A 339 23.58 -31.14 -24.62
CA TRP A 339 23.20 -31.73 -23.33
C TRP A 339 24.00 -31.14 -22.17
N LEU A 340 25.31 -30.95 -22.34
CA LEU A 340 26.18 -30.31 -21.35
C LEU A 340 25.74 -28.86 -21.08
N MET A 341 25.52 -28.05 -22.12
CA MET A 341 25.06 -26.67 -21.99
C MET A 341 23.66 -26.55 -21.37
N SER A 342 22.75 -27.46 -21.71
CA SER A 342 21.43 -27.54 -21.07
C SER A 342 21.56 -27.81 -19.57
N ARG A 343 22.48 -28.70 -19.17
CA ARG A 343 22.69 -29.05 -17.76
C ARG A 343 23.46 -27.97 -16.99
N SER A 344 24.42 -27.30 -17.62
CA SER A 344 25.25 -26.28 -16.97
C SER A 344 24.58 -24.90 -16.93
N VAL A 345 23.78 -24.52 -17.91
CA VAL A 345 23.19 -23.18 -17.95
C VAL A 345 21.69 -23.20 -17.69
N ALA A 346 20.94 -24.01 -18.44
CA ALA A 346 19.48 -23.93 -18.42
C ALA A 346 18.89 -24.41 -17.09
N LYS A 347 19.39 -25.52 -16.54
CA LYS A 347 18.82 -26.13 -15.32
C LYS A 347 19.00 -25.27 -14.05
N PRO A 348 20.18 -24.70 -13.74
CA PRO A 348 20.33 -23.78 -12.60
C PRO A 348 19.44 -22.54 -12.72
N LEU A 349 19.35 -21.97 -13.92
CA LEU A 349 18.54 -20.78 -14.19
C LEU A 349 17.04 -21.05 -14.05
N GLU A 350 16.59 -22.23 -14.49
CA GLU A 350 15.21 -22.68 -14.28
C GLU A 350 14.90 -22.88 -12.79
N THR A 351 15.83 -23.44 -12.02
CA THR A 351 15.66 -23.63 -10.56
C THR A 351 15.57 -22.29 -9.84
N ALA A 352 16.45 -21.33 -10.17
CA ALA A 352 16.42 -19.96 -9.64
C ALA A 352 15.10 -19.26 -9.99
N ASN A 353 14.64 -19.38 -11.24
CA ASN A 353 13.40 -18.75 -11.68
C ASN A 353 12.17 -19.36 -10.98
N GLN A 354 12.12 -20.69 -10.84
CA GLN A 354 11.05 -21.35 -10.07
C GLN A 354 11.05 -20.92 -8.61
N ALA A 355 12.23 -20.69 -8.03
CA ALA A 355 12.36 -20.18 -6.68
C ALA A 355 11.74 -18.78 -6.56
N VAL A 356 12.21 -17.80 -7.33
CA VAL A 356 11.63 -16.43 -7.34
C VAL A 356 10.12 -16.49 -7.54
N ARG A 357 9.65 -17.32 -8.49
CA ARG A 357 8.24 -17.44 -8.80
C ARG A 357 7.40 -17.94 -7.63
N ARG A 358 7.89 -18.93 -6.86
CA ARG A 358 7.18 -19.40 -5.64
C ARG A 358 7.08 -18.31 -4.59
N ILE A 359 8.16 -17.54 -4.38
CA ILE A 359 8.15 -16.40 -3.45
C ILE A 359 7.14 -15.35 -3.92
N ALA A 360 7.16 -15.01 -5.21
CA ALA A 360 6.28 -14.00 -5.78
C ALA A 360 4.79 -14.40 -5.80
N GLU A 361 4.47 -15.66 -6.14
CA GLU A 361 3.09 -16.13 -6.27
C GLU A 361 2.47 -16.56 -4.93
N LYS A 362 3.25 -17.21 -4.05
CA LYS A 362 2.73 -17.83 -2.83
C LYS A 362 3.20 -17.17 -1.53
N GLY A 363 4.26 -16.37 -1.58
CA GLY A 363 4.89 -15.83 -0.36
C GLY A 363 5.51 -16.89 0.55
N ASP A 364 5.72 -18.11 0.06
CA ASP A 364 6.19 -19.24 0.87
C ASP A 364 7.72 -19.28 0.92
N LEU A 365 8.26 -18.89 2.09
CA LEU A 365 9.68 -18.88 2.42
C LEU A 365 10.09 -20.10 3.27
N SER A 366 9.10 -20.85 3.74
CA SER A 366 9.23 -21.92 4.75
C SER A 366 9.68 -23.24 4.15
N GLU A 367 9.12 -23.60 2.99
CA GLU A 367 9.46 -24.85 2.29
C GLU A 367 10.68 -24.72 1.37
N MET A 368 11.25 -23.52 1.29
CA MET A 368 12.30 -23.21 0.34
C MET A 368 13.68 -23.57 0.88
N GLY A 369 14.19 -24.75 0.55
CA GLY A 369 15.59 -25.10 0.86
C GLY A 369 16.60 -24.15 0.21
N THR A 370 17.84 -24.15 0.70
CA THR A 370 18.94 -23.42 0.05
C THR A 370 19.13 -23.91 -1.38
N LEU A 371 19.21 -22.97 -2.32
CA LEU A 371 19.45 -23.31 -3.72
C LEU A 371 20.86 -23.89 -3.86
N PRO A 372 21.03 -25.07 -4.49
CA PRO A 372 22.32 -25.72 -4.58
C PRO A 372 23.26 -24.94 -5.49
N VAL A 373 24.33 -24.40 -4.93
CA VAL A 373 25.39 -23.70 -5.65
C VAL A 373 26.40 -24.71 -6.16
N ALA A 374 26.17 -25.27 -7.35
CA ALA A 374 27.04 -26.28 -7.95
C ALA A 374 28.16 -25.69 -8.83
N GLN A 375 28.10 -24.40 -9.15
CA GLN A 375 28.97 -23.72 -10.09
C GLN A 375 29.69 -22.56 -9.43
N LEU A 376 30.90 -22.25 -9.90
CA LEU A 376 31.77 -21.17 -9.39
C LEU A 376 31.87 -20.00 -10.39
N ASP A 377 30.88 -19.89 -11.28
CA ASP A 377 30.76 -18.84 -12.29
C ASP A 377 29.69 -17.80 -11.86
N GLU A 378 29.30 -16.91 -12.78
CA GLU A 378 28.28 -15.90 -12.55
C GLU A 378 26.92 -16.50 -12.17
N LEU A 379 26.60 -17.72 -12.61
CA LEU A 379 25.39 -18.42 -12.22
C LEU A 379 25.47 -18.90 -10.77
N GLY A 380 26.63 -19.41 -10.36
CA GLY A 380 26.94 -19.69 -8.97
C GLY A 380 26.77 -18.46 -8.08
N GLY A 381 27.37 -17.33 -8.47
CA GLY A 381 27.26 -16.06 -7.75
C GLY A 381 25.82 -15.56 -7.65
N LEU A 382 25.03 -15.69 -8.72
CA LEU A 382 23.59 -15.36 -8.70
C LEU A 382 22.83 -16.20 -7.67
N LEU A 383 23.08 -17.52 -7.62
CA LEU A 383 22.43 -18.40 -6.65
C LEU A 383 22.80 -18.08 -5.20
N VAL A 384 24.07 -17.70 -4.95
CA VAL A 384 24.52 -17.24 -3.62
C VAL A 384 23.76 -15.98 -3.21
N ASN A 385 23.71 -14.97 -4.08
CA ASN A 385 22.99 -13.71 -3.80
C ASN A 385 21.49 -13.96 -3.59
N MET A 386 20.90 -14.86 -4.37
CA MET A 386 19.51 -15.27 -4.18
C MET A 386 19.28 -15.94 -2.82
N ASN A 387 20.17 -16.85 -2.40
CA ASN A 387 20.06 -17.48 -1.08
C ASN A 387 20.12 -16.43 0.03
N GLN A 388 21.05 -15.47 -0.05
CA GLN A 388 21.15 -14.39 0.94
C GLN A 388 19.88 -13.52 1.01
N LEU A 389 19.26 -13.23 -0.14
CA LEU A 389 17.97 -12.54 -0.20
C LEU A 389 16.84 -13.37 0.46
N VAL A 390 16.76 -14.67 0.15
CA VAL A 390 15.77 -15.58 0.74
C VAL A 390 15.94 -15.69 2.24
N ASP A 391 17.18 -15.80 2.72
CA ASP A 391 17.47 -15.88 4.15
C ASP A 391 17.08 -14.60 4.90
N THR A 392 17.38 -13.43 4.31
CA THR A 392 16.93 -12.14 4.87
C THR A 392 15.40 -12.06 4.94
N MET A 393 14.71 -12.46 3.87
CA MET A 393 13.24 -12.48 3.85
C MET A 393 12.66 -13.46 4.88
N ARG A 394 13.28 -14.63 5.05
CA ARG A 394 12.88 -15.62 6.05
C ARG A 394 13.07 -15.10 7.47
N GLU A 395 14.21 -14.48 7.75
CA GLU A 395 14.48 -13.85 9.05
C GLU A 395 13.41 -12.82 9.40
N LEU A 396 13.11 -11.90 8.47
CA LEU A 396 12.07 -10.88 8.65
C LEU A 396 10.66 -11.48 8.80
N ALA A 397 10.35 -12.57 8.09
CA ALA A 397 9.07 -13.27 8.24
C ALA A 397 8.94 -13.93 9.63
N VAL A 398 10.02 -14.54 10.14
CA VAL A 398 10.06 -15.11 11.49
C VAL A 398 9.94 -14.00 12.53
N ALA A 399 10.66 -12.89 12.37
CA ALA A 399 10.57 -11.74 13.25
C ALA A 399 9.17 -11.14 13.27
N SER A 400 8.52 -11.01 12.10
CA SER A 400 7.12 -10.58 11.98
C SER A 400 6.16 -11.49 12.73
N LYS A 401 6.36 -12.82 12.62
CA LYS A 401 5.51 -13.79 13.31
C LYS A 401 5.66 -13.71 14.84
N LYS A 402 6.88 -13.54 15.33
CA LYS A 402 7.16 -13.34 16.76
C LYS A 402 6.63 -12.01 17.28
N ALA A 403 6.81 -10.92 16.54
CA ALA A 403 6.24 -9.62 16.87
C ALA A 403 4.70 -9.68 16.93
N GLY A 404 4.07 -10.37 15.97
CA GLY A 404 2.63 -10.60 15.97
C GLY A 404 2.11 -11.50 17.09
N SER A 405 2.97 -12.36 17.68
CA SER A 405 2.61 -13.14 18.87
C SER A 405 2.80 -12.37 20.18
N GLY A 406 3.51 -11.26 20.13
CA GLY A 406 3.77 -10.36 21.25
C GLY A 406 5.26 -10.19 21.58
N ASN A 407 6.16 -11.02 21.07
CA ASN A 407 7.59 -10.90 21.35
C ASN A 407 8.23 -9.85 20.43
N LEU A 408 8.58 -8.70 20.99
CA LEU A 408 9.26 -7.60 20.29
C LEU A 408 10.79 -7.63 20.43
N ASP A 409 11.35 -8.47 21.32
CA ASP A 409 12.80 -8.65 21.49
C ASP A 409 13.32 -9.73 20.53
N VAL A 410 13.12 -9.49 19.24
CA VAL A 410 13.64 -10.36 18.18
C VAL A 410 14.90 -9.74 17.59
N PRO A 411 16.08 -10.40 17.71
CA PRO A 411 17.28 -9.95 17.04
C PRO A 411 17.14 -10.11 15.53
N ILE A 412 17.58 -9.09 14.80
CA ILE A 412 17.68 -9.08 13.33
C ILE A 412 19.13 -8.81 12.98
N GLU A 413 19.82 -9.82 12.47
CA GLU A 413 21.26 -9.81 12.18
C GLU A 413 21.57 -9.17 10.81
N GLY A 414 20.63 -9.24 9.87
CA GLY A 414 20.79 -8.67 8.52
C GLY A 414 21.11 -7.17 8.50
N GLN A 415 21.88 -6.76 7.48
CA GLN A 415 22.20 -5.35 7.20
C GLN A 415 21.52 -4.87 5.91
N GLY A 416 21.18 -3.59 5.87
CA GLY A 416 20.51 -2.96 4.73
C GLY A 416 19.14 -2.40 5.09
N GLU A 417 18.54 -1.70 4.13
CA GLU A 417 17.32 -0.90 4.34
C GLU A 417 16.15 -1.71 4.90
N LEU A 418 15.96 -2.95 4.44
CA LEU A 418 14.87 -3.83 4.91
C LEU A 418 15.06 -4.25 6.39
N PRO A 419 16.18 -4.88 6.79
CA PRO A 419 16.48 -5.13 8.21
C PRO A 419 16.46 -3.88 9.10
N ASP A 420 17.01 -2.76 8.63
CA ASP A 420 17.07 -1.50 9.39
C ASP A 420 15.67 -0.94 9.64
N ALA A 421 14.82 -0.89 8.60
CA ALA A 421 13.43 -0.44 8.72
C ALA A 421 12.62 -1.34 9.67
N PHE A 422 12.86 -2.65 9.63
CA PHE A 422 12.18 -3.58 10.53
C PHE A 422 12.64 -3.42 11.99
N ARG A 423 13.94 -3.19 12.25
CA ARG A 423 14.43 -2.85 13.59
C ARG A 423 13.80 -1.57 14.12
N ALA A 424 13.72 -0.52 13.30
CA ALA A 424 13.06 0.73 13.67
C ALA A 424 11.57 0.51 13.99
N MET A 425 10.87 -0.32 13.20
CA MET A 425 9.48 -0.70 13.47
C MET A 425 9.34 -1.41 14.83
N LEU A 426 10.18 -2.40 15.14
CA LEU A 426 10.15 -3.11 16.42
C LEU A 426 10.44 -2.17 17.60
N GLN A 427 11.40 -1.26 17.46
CA GLN A 427 11.72 -0.27 18.48
C GLN A 427 10.52 0.66 18.75
N ASN A 428 9.90 1.20 17.70
CA ASN A 428 8.72 2.07 17.85
C ASN A 428 7.54 1.33 18.50
N LEU A 429 7.35 0.05 18.17
CA LEU A 429 6.34 -0.78 18.82
C LEU A 429 6.66 -0.97 20.31
N LYS A 430 7.93 -1.21 20.66
CA LYS A 430 8.38 -1.38 22.05
C LYS A 430 8.15 -0.10 22.86
N GLU A 431 8.56 1.05 22.34
CA GLU A 431 8.34 2.36 22.95
C GLU A 431 6.83 2.65 23.14
N GLY A 432 6.00 2.34 22.13
CA GLY A 432 4.55 2.48 22.24
C GLY A 432 3.93 1.59 23.32
N VAL A 433 4.39 0.34 23.46
CA VAL A 433 3.94 -0.59 24.51
C VAL A 433 4.37 -0.11 25.90
N GLU A 434 5.60 0.39 26.06
CA GLU A 434 6.09 0.96 27.33
C GLU A 434 5.30 2.22 27.72
N GLN A 435 5.04 3.11 26.77
CA GLN A 435 4.22 4.30 27.00
C GLN A 435 2.79 3.92 27.42
N MET A 436 2.17 2.96 26.74
CA MET A 436 0.84 2.45 27.11
C MET A 436 0.83 1.85 28.52
N HIS A 437 1.89 1.14 28.91
CA HIS A 437 2.03 0.62 30.28
C HIS A 437 2.06 1.77 31.31
N GLY A 438 2.87 2.80 31.06
CA GLY A 438 2.97 3.98 31.91
C GLY A 438 1.64 4.71 32.06
N THR A 439 0.97 5.01 30.94
CA THR A 439 -0.35 5.66 30.95
C THR A 439 -1.41 4.80 31.64
N SER A 440 -1.36 3.47 31.52
CA SER A 440 -2.28 2.57 32.22
C SER A 440 -2.13 2.66 33.74
N ALA A 441 -0.88 2.69 34.24
CA ALA A 441 -0.59 2.86 35.66
C ALA A 441 -1.05 4.23 36.19
N GLU A 442 -0.82 5.31 35.43
CA GLU A 442 -1.33 6.65 35.75
C GLU A 442 -2.86 6.68 35.81
N LEU A 443 -3.54 6.05 34.85
CA LEU A 443 -5.01 5.96 34.82
C LEU A 443 -5.56 5.21 36.04
N GLN A 444 -4.86 4.16 36.47
CA GLN A 444 -5.24 3.39 37.66
C GLN A 444 -5.07 4.21 38.95
N SER A 445 -3.99 5.00 39.06
CA SER A 445 -3.80 5.92 40.18
C SER A 445 -4.87 7.01 40.19
N ALA A 446 -5.11 7.66 39.05
CA ALA A 446 -6.12 8.70 38.91
C ALA A 446 -7.53 8.17 39.25
N ALA A 447 -7.88 6.96 38.80
CA ALA A 447 -9.14 6.33 39.14
C ALA A 447 -9.27 6.08 40.66
N ALA A 448 -8.21 5.67 41.34
CA ALA A 448 -8.19 5.48 42.78
C ALA A 448 -8.35 6.81 43.56
N GLU A 449 -7.68 7.87 43.10
CA GLU A 449 -7.81 9.21 43.67
C GLU A 449 -9.23 9.77 43.50
N ILE A 450 -9.81 9.66 42.29
CA ILE A 450 -11.19 10.06 42.04
C ILE A 450 -12.14 9.26 42.95
N PHE A 451 -11.92 7.96 43.10
CA PHE A 451 -12.75 7.13 43.98
C PHE A 451 -12.70 7.62 45.43
N ALA A 452 -11.50 7.88 45.97
CA ALA A 452 -11.34 8.41 47.31
C ALA A 452 -12.02 9.79 47.48
N ALA A 453 -11.85 10.69 46.51
CA ALA A 453 -12.49 12.00 46.51
C ALA A 453 -14.03 11.89 46.47
N THR A 454 -14.58 10.96 45.69
CA THR A 454 -16.03 10.73 45.65
C THR A 454 -16.56 10.20 46.98
N GLN A 455 -15.79 9.37 47.69
CA GLN A 455 -16.17 8.88 49.01
C GLN A 455 -16.22 10.00 50.06
N GLU A 456 -15.26 10.92 50.02
CA GLU A 456 -15.28 12.11 50.87
C GLU A 456 -16.47 13.02 50.54
N GLN A 457 -16.75 13.21 49.25
CA GLN A 457 -17.88 14.03 48.80
C GLN A 457 -19.24 13.42 49.16
N GLU A 458 -19.39 12.10 49.13
CA GLU A 458 -20.59 11.38 49.65
C GLU A 458 -20.79 11.66 51.15
N ALA A 459 -19.71 11.60 51.95
CA ALA A 459 -19.76 11.91 53.38
C ALA A 459 -20.13 13.39 53.63
N ALA A 460 -19.55 14.31 52.87
CA ALA A 460 -19.85 15.73 52.94
C ALA A 460 -21.32 16.01 52.57
N ALA A 461 -21.84 15.40 51.51
CA ALA A 461 -23.24 15.54 51.10
C ALA A 461 -24.21 15.03 52.17
N THR A 462 -23.88 13.92 52.84
CA THR A 462 -24.66 13.36 53.95
C THR A 462 -24.69 14.31 55.16
N SER A 463 -23.53 14.87 55.52
CA SER A 463 -23.41 15.85 56.59
C SER A 463 -24.20 17.12 56.26
N GLN A 464 -24.08 17.63 55.03
CA GLN A 464 -24.79 18.82 54.58
C GLN A 464 -26.30 18.60 54.57
N SER A 465 -26.78 17.42 54.13
CA SER A 465 -28.20 17.06 54.19
C SER A 465 -28.73 17.08 55.63
N SER A 466 -27.98 16.54 56.57
CA SER A 466 -28.33 16.57 58.01
C SER A 466 -28.38 18.01 58.53
N GLY A 467 -27.41 18.85 58.17
CA GLY A 467 -27.42 20.28 58.51
C GLY A 467 -28.61 21.04 57.91
N MET A 468 -29.05 20.69 56.69
CA MET A 468 -30.25 21.29 56.09
C MET A 468 -31.52 20.92 56.86
N ILE A 469 -31.63 19.69 57.36
CA ILE A 469 -32.76 19.25 58.21
C ILE A 469 -32.79 20.06 59.51
N GLU A 470 -31.64 20.24 60.16
CA GLU A 470 -31.52 21.04 61.37
C GLU A 470 -31.91 22.50 61.13
N ILE A 471 -31.39 23.12 60.06
CA ILE A 471 -31.76 24.50 59.71
C ILE A 471 -33.27 24.60 59.43
N ALA A 472 -33.86 23.64 58.71
CA ALA A 472 -35.31 23.64 58.48
C ALA A 472 -36.11 23.59 59.78
N GLN A 473 -35.69 22.77 60.75
CA GLN A 473 -36.30 22.71 62.09
C GLN A 473 -36.16 24.02 62.86
N THR A 474 -34.98 24.67 62.80
CA THR A 474 -34.77 25.97 63.45
C THR A 474 -35.65 27.06 62.84
N MET A 475 -35.83 27.08 61.50
CA MET A 475 -36.71 28.02 60.82
C MET A 475 -38.19 27.80 61.18
N GLU A 476 -38.62 26.54 61.29
CA GLU A 476 -39.97 26.21 61.76
C GLU A 476 -40.18 26.70 63.22
N SER A 477 -39.20 26.49 64.09
CA SER A 477 -39.24 27.01 65.46
C SER A 477 -39.28 28.55 65.48
N LEU A 478 -38.50 29.21 64.62
CA LEU A 478 -38.47 30.67 64.53
C LEU A 478 -39.81 31.24 64.04
N SER A 479 -40.44 30.59 63.05
CA SER A 479 -41.77 30.96 62.55
C SER A 479 -42.84 30.83 63.65
N ARG A 480 -42.79 29.75 64.44
CA ARG A 480 -43.66 29.57 65.61
C ARG A 480 -43.44 30.65 66.68
N SER A 481 -42.18 30.95 67.00
CA SER A 481 -41.84 32.01 67.95
C SER A 481 -42.33 33.38 67.48
N ALA A 482 -42.12 33.72 66.21
CA ALA A 482 -42.61 34.98 65.63
C ALA A 482 -44.15 35.07 65.69
N ALA A 483 -44.87 33.97 65.43
CA ALA A 483 -46.32 33.93 65.59
C ALA A 483 -46.76 34.18 67.04
N HIS A 484 -46.07 33.58 68.01
CA HIS A 484 -46.35 33.78 69.43
C HIS A 484 -46.05 35.22 69.89
N VAL A 485 -44.96 35.83 69.41
CA VAL A 485 -44.64 37.24 69.69
C VAL A 485 -45.74 38.15 69.14
N ALA A 486 -46.20 37.93 67.90
CA ALA A 486 -47.27 38.71 67.30
C ALA A 486 -48.56 38.66 68.12
N ASP A 487 -48.96 37.48 68.60
CA ASP A 487 -50.13 37.29 69.45
C ASP A 487 -49.98 37.99 70.81
N SER A 488 -48.82 37.84 71.46
CA SER A 488 -48.53 38.49 72.74
C SER A 488 -48.56 40.02 72.64
N VAL A 489 -48.01 40.56 71.55
CA VAL A 489 -47.96 42.01 71.29
C VAL A 489 -49.35 42.57 71.01
N GLN A 490 -50.22 41.79 70.35
CA GLN A 490 -51.62 42.16 70.16
C GLN A 490 -52.34 42.33 71.51
N GLY A 491 -52.08 41.45 72.48
CA GLY A 491 -52.58 41.59 73.85
C GLY A 491 -52.05 42.83 74.57
N VAL A 492 -50.76 43.14 74.41
CA VAL A 492 -50.15 44.38 74.95
C VAL A 492 -50.80 45.63 74.35
N PHE A 493 -51.04 45.62 73.03
CA PHE A 493 -51.69 46.71 72.33
C PHE A 493 -53.11 46.97 72.86
N GLN A 494 -53.92 45.91 73.00
CA GLN A 494 -55.28 46.01 73.55
C GLN A 494 -55.28 46.52 75.00
N ASN A 495 -54.34 46.08 75.83
CA ASN A 495 -54.20 46.56 77.21
C ASN A 495 -53.83 48.04 77.26
N ALA A 496 -52.96 48.50 76.36
CA ALA A 496 -52.61 49.91 76.24
C ALA A 496 -53.82 50.75 75.82
N GLU A 497 -54.62 50.31 74.84
CA GLU A 497 -55.86 51.00 74.42
C GLU A 497 -56.89 51.09 75.57
N ARG A 498 -57.11 49.99 76.30
CA ARG A 498 -57.99 49.98 77.48
C ARG A 498 -57.49 50.90 78.58
N THR A 499 -56.17 50.99 78.76
CA THR A 499 -55.57 51.93 79.72
C THR A 499 -55.85 53.37 79.31
N LEU A 500 -55.70 53.72 78.03
CA LEU A 500 -56.03 55.05 77.52
C LEU A 500 -57.49 55.42 77.77
N GLU A 501 -58.41 54.50 77.47
CA GLU A 501 -59.84 54.70 77.71
C GLU A 501 -60.14 54.93 79.20
N ASN A 502 -59.59 54.08 80.08
CA ASN A 502 -59.77 54.20 81.52
C ASN A 502 -59.20 55.51 82.08
N THR A 503 -58.04 55.92 81.58
CA THR A 503 -57.37 57.18 81.93
C THR A 503 -58.22 58.38 81.51
N ASP A 504 -58.78 58.39 80.29
CA ASP A 504 -59.69 59.46 79.84
C ASP A 504 -60.96 59.53 80.70
N GLN A 505 -61.54 58.37 81.07
CA GLN A 505 -62.69 58.32 81.99
C GLN A 505 -62.32 58.84 83.39
N MET A 506 -61.11 58.57 83.87
CA MET A 506 -60.63 59.02 85.18
C MET A 506 -60.48 60.55 85.22
N VAL A 507 -59.90 61.15 84.18
CA VAL A 507 -59.81 62.62 84.06
C VAL A 507 -61.20 63.26 84.09
N ALA A 508 -62.17 62.70 83.36
CA ALA A 508 -63.54 63.22 83.35
C ALA A 508 -64.22 63.15 84.74
N ARG A 509 -64.01 62.04 85.47
CA ARG A 509 -64.54 61.87 86.84
C ARG A 509 -63.90 62.83 87.84
N ILE A 510 -62.58 63.04 87.77
CA ILE A 510 -61.87 64.00 88.62
C ILE A 510 -62.29 65.43 88.30
N GLY A 511 -62.51 65.76 87.02
CA GLY A 511 -63.06 67.05 86.61
C GLY A 511 -64.44 67.30 87.23
N THR A 512 -65.30 66.29 87.25
CA THR A 512 -66.62 66.36 87.91
C THR A 512 -66.48 66.55 89.42
N LEU A 513 -65.60 65.79 90.08
CA LEU A 513 -65.31 65.91 91.52
C LEU A 513 -64.80 67.31 91.87
N THR A 514 -63.89 67.85 91.07
CA THR A 514 -63.34 69.20 91.26
C THR A 514 -64.43 70.27 91.11
N GLY A 515 -65.33 70.10 90.13
CA GLY A 515 -66.51 70.95 89.97
C GLY A 515 -67.46 70.90 91.19
N GLN A 516 -67.71 69.70 91.73
CA GLN A 516 -68.49 69.53 92.96
C GLN A 516 -67.82 70.17 94.18
N ALA A 517 -66.51 69.99 94.33
CA ALA A 517 -65.72 70.60 95.41
C ALA A 517 -65.76 72.14 95.35
N ASN A 518 -65.66 72.74 94.16
CA ASN A 518 -65.81 74.19 93.99
C ASN A 518 -67.21 74.66 94.41
N ARG A 519 -68.27 73.94 94.03
CA ARG A 519 -69.64 74.29 94.45
C ARG A 519 -69.82 74.20 95.97
N ILE A 520 -69.14 73.26 96.64
CA ILE A 520 -69.13 73.20 98.11
C ILE A 520 -68.39 74.42 98.68
N ALA A 521 -67.26 74.82 98.10
CA ALA A 521 -66.53 76.02 98.51
C ALA A 521 -67.40 77.30 98.44
N ASP A 522 -68.17 77.45 97.36
CA ASP A 522 -69.11 78.58 97.19
C ASP A 522 -70.20 78.58 98.27
N ILE A 523 -70.76 77.39 98.59
CA ILE A 523 -71.75 77.24 99.66
C ILE A 523 -71.14 77.59 101.03
N LEU A 524 -69.91 77.16 101.29
CA LEU A 524 -69.19 77.45 102.53
C LEU A 524 -68.93 78.94 102.70
N GLU A 525 -68.66 79.68 101.62
CA GLU A 525 -68.54 81.15 101.67
C GLU A 525 -69.85 81.80 102.12
N VAL A 526 -70.99 81.36 101.57
CA VAL A 526 -72.32 81.82 102.01
C VAL A 526 -72.58 81.48 103.48
N ILE A 527 -72.21 80.28 103.94
CA ILE A 527 -72.40 79.87 105.35
C ILE A 527 -71.49 80.72 106.26
N ARG A 528 -70.26 81.02 105.84
CA ARG A 528 -69.35 81.92 106.58
C ARG A 528 -69.95 83.31 106.70
N ASP A 529 -70.46 83.86 105.59
CA ASP A 529 -71.14 85.16 105.60
C ASP A 529 -72.35 85.17 106.54
N ILE A 530 -73.12 84.07 106.60
CA ILE A 530 -74.23 83.92 107.55
C ILE A 530 -73.71 83.85 108.99
N ALA A 531 -72.61 83.13 109.25
CA ALA A 531 -72.00 83.05 110.57
C ALA A 531 -71.46 84.42 111.03
N ASP A 532 -70.74 85.14 110.17
CA ASP A 532 -70.23 86.50 110.46
C ASP A 532 -71.38 87.48 110.71
N ARG A 533 -72.47 87.41 109.92
CA ARG A 533 -73.68 88.21 110.18
C ARG A 533 -74.37 87.82 111.48
N SER A 534 -74.38 86.53 111.83
CA SER A 534 -74.97 86.03 113.08
C SER A 534 -74.13 86.46 114.30
N ASP A 535 -72.80 86.49 114.17
CA ASP A 535 -71.89 87.04 115.17
C ASP A 535 -72.13 88.53 115.39
N LEU A 536 -72.29 89.32 114.33
CA LEU A 536 -72.66 90.73 114.41
C LEU A 536 -74.05 90.96 115.00
N LEU A 537 -75.04 90.13 114.66
CA LEU A 537 -76.38 90.17 115.27
C LEU A 537 -76.31 89.84 116.77
N ALA A 538 -75.52 88.84 117.15
CA ALA A 538 -75.28 88.46 118.53
C ALA A 538 -74.54 89.57 119.31
N LEU A 539 -73.56 90.23 118.69
CA LEU A 539 -72.87 91.39 119.25
C LEU A 539 -73.83 92.55 119.51
N ASN A 540 -74.69 92.86 118.53
CA ASN A 540 -75.73 93.88 118.68
C ASN A 540 -76.75 93.50 119.77
N GLY A 541 -77.14 92.23 119.84
CA GLY A 541 -78.01 91.70 120.90
C GLY A 541 -77.40 91.79 122.30
N SER A 542 -76.09 91.53 122.43
CA SER A 542 -75.36 91.69 123.69
C SER A 542 -75.25 93.16 124.11
N LEU A 543 -75.07 94.07 123.15
CA LEU A 543 -75.03 95.51 123.40
C LEU A 543 -76.38 96.03 123.92
N GLU A 544 -77.48 95.65 123.26
CA GLU A 544 -78.83 96.08 123.65
C GLU A 544 -79.28 95.46 124.97
N ALA A 545 -78.87 94.21 125.25
CA ALA A 545 -79.09 93.57 126.55
C ALA A 545 -78.33 94.27 127.69
N THR A 546 -77.12 94.78 127.44
CA THR A 546 -76.36 95.60 128.40
C THR A 546 -77.06 96.94 128.64
N ARG A 547 -77.67 97.51 127.59
CA ARG A 547 -78.41 98.78 127.62
C ARG A 547 -79.74 98.68 128.39
N ALA A 548 -80.39 97.52 128.38
CA ALA A 548 -81.63 97.24 129.11
C ALA A 548 -81.47 96.90 130.61
N GLY A 549 -80.23 96.83 131.13
CA GLY A 549 -79.95 96.61 132.56
C GLY A 549 -80.44 95.25 133.08
N GLU A 550 -81.05 95.23 134.28
CA GLU A 550 -81.54 94.00 134.95
C GLU A 550 -82.56 93.21 134.10
N ALA A 551 -83.39 93.88 133.29
CA ALA A 551 -84.38 93.24 132.42
C ALA A 551 -83.75 92.52 131.21
N GLY A 552 -82.50 92.84 130.85
CA GLY A 552 -81.78 92.31 129.70
C GLY A 552 -80.98 91.03 129.95
N ARG A 553 -80.86 90.54 131.19
CA ARG A 553 -79.99 89.39 131.55
C ARG A 553 -80.26 88.12 130.73
N GLY A 554 -81.54 87.78 130.49
CA GLY A 554 -81.91 86.62 129.67
C GLY A 554 -81.53 86.78 128.19
N PHE A 555 -81.67 88.00 127.65
CA PHE A 555 -81.26 88.32 126.29
C PHE A 555 -79.74 88.32 126.12
N ALA A 556 -78.98 88.79 127.11
CA ALA A 556 -77.52 88.74 127.09
C ALA A 556 -76.99 87.30 127.01
N LEU A 557 -77.62 86.36 127.74
CA LEU A 557 -77.24 84.94 127.69
C LEU A 557 -77.51 84.32 126.30
N VAL A 558 -78.67 84.62 125.70
CA VAL A 558 -79.00 84.14 124.34
C VAL A 558 -78.05 84.74 123.31
N ALA A 559 -77.72 86.02 123.42
CA ALA A 559 -76.75 86.68 122.56
C ALA A 559 -75.35 86.06 122.69
N ALA A 560 -74.88 85.76 123.90
CA ALA A 560 -73.60 85.09 124.11
C ALA A 560 -73.56 83.66 123.52
N GLU A 561 -74.64 82.88 123.65
CA GLU A 561 -74.71 81.54 123.06
C GLU A 561 -74.82 81.58 121.53
N MET A 562 -75.55 82.56 120.97
CA MET A 562 -75.61 82.79 119.51
C MET A 562 -74.25 83.19 118.95
N ARG A 563 -73.50 84.05 119.66
CA ARG A 563 -72.13 84.42 119.30
C ARG A 563 -71.21 83.18 119.30
N ARG A 564 -71.28 82.38 120.37
CA ARG A 564 -70.50 81.15 120.50
C ARG A 564 -70.84 80.12 119.40
N LEU A 565 -72.11 80.04 118.99
CA LEU A 565 -72.55 79.21 117.88
C LEU A 565 -72.00 79.74 116.54
N ALA A 566 -72.07 81.05 116.30
CA ALA A 566 -71.52 81.68 115.11
C ALA A 566 -70.01 81.48 114.98
N GLU A 567 -69.24 81.70 116.06
CA GLU A 567 -67.80 81.43 116.13
C GLU A 567 -67.48 79.95 115.86
N ARG A 568 -68.29 79.03 116.41
CA ARG A 568 -68.14 77.58 116.16
C ARG A 568 -68.46 77.21 114.71
N VAL A 569 -69.50 77.79 114.10
CA VAL A 569 -69.85 77.57 112.69
C VAL A 569 -68.74 78.12 111.79
N ALA A 570 -68.21 79.31 112.06
CA ALA A 570 -67.10 79.88 111.31
C ALA A 570 -65.83 79.02 111.39
N GLY A 571 -65.52 78.48 112.58
CA GLY A 571 -64.44 77.51 112.77
C GLY A 571 -64.65 76.25 111.94
N SER A 572 -65.82 75.61 112.02
CA SER A 572 -66.14 74.42 111.22
C SER A 572 -66.14 74.69 109.71
N VAL A 573 -66.59 75.86 109.26
CA VAL A 573 -66.52 76.26 107.85
C VAL A 573 -65.08 76.40 107.39
N ALA A 574 -64.19 76.96 108.23
CA ALA A 574 -62.77 77.05 107.93
C ALA A 574 -62.13 75.66 107.78
N ASP A 575 -62.46 74.72 108.67
CA ASP A 575 -61.98 73.33 108.62
C ASP A 575 -62.47 72.61 107.34
N ILE A 576 -63.77 72.73 107.00
CA ILE A 576 -64.31 72.11 105.77
C ILE A 576 -63.70 72.78 104.52
N LYS A 577 -63.47 74.10 104.55
CA LYS A 577 -62.81 74.81 103.44
C LYS A 577 -61.38 74.32 103.22
N ALA A 578 -60.65 74.01 104.31
CA ALA A 578 -59.33 73.38 104.21
C ALA A 578 -59.41 72.00 103.55
N LEU A 579 -60.34 71.14 104.00
CA LEU A 579 -60.57 69.82 103.39
C LEU A 579 -60.94 69.89 101.90
N VAL A 580 -61.77 70.88 101.50
CA VAL A 580 -62.10 71.12 100.09
C VAL A 580 -60.85 71.57 99.29
N GLY A 581 -59.98 72.37 99.91
CA GLY A 581 -58.66 72.72 99.35
C GLY A 581 -57.80 71.48 99.11
N GLU A 582 -57.69 70.59 100.09
CA GLU A 582 -56.95 69.33 99.98
C GLU A 582 -57.53 68.41 98.89
N ILE A 583 -58.86 68.30 98.77
CA ILE A 583 -59.53 67.53 97.70
C ILE A 583 -59.16 68.09 96.32
N ARG A 584 -59.12 69.42 96.16
CA ARG A 584 -58.72 70.06 94.89
C ARG A 584 -57.26 69.81 94.55
N GLU A 585 -56.37 69.93 95.53
CA GLU A 585 -54.94 69.66 95.35
C GLU A 585 -54.70 68.20 94.99
N SER A 586 -55.35 67.27 95.70
CA SER A 586 -55.32 65.83 95.40
C SER A 586 -55.90 65.53 94.01
N GLY A 587 -57.00 66.16 93.62
CA GLY A 587 -57.58 66.06 92.28
C GLY A 587 -56.61 66.54 91.19
N ALA A 588 -55.98 67.70 91.37
CA ALA A 588 -55.00 68.24 90.43
C ALA A 588 -53.77 67.32 90.29
N SER A 589 -53.24 66.81 91.42
CA SER A 589 -52.14 65.84 91.42
C SER A 589 -52.51 64.55 90.68
N THR A 590 -53.74 64.06 90.89
CA THR A 590 -54.24 62.85 90.21
C THR A 590 -54.36 63.07 88.70
N VAL A 591 -54.80 64.25 88.24
CA VAL A 591 -54.84 64.57 86.80
C VAL A 591 -53.44 64.54 86.18
N VAL A 592 -52.42 65.11 86.85
CA VAL A 592 -51.03 65.07 86.36
C VAL A 592 -50.52 63.63 86.23
N ALA A 593 -50.72 62.80 87.26
CA ALA A 593 -50.35 61.38 87.22
C ALA A 593 -51.11 60.58 86.14
N THR A 594 -52.36 60.98 85.88
CA THR A 594 -53.21 60.38 84.85
C THR A 594 -52.73 60.76 83.43
N GLU A 595 -52.31 62.01 83.20
CA GLU A 595 -51.69 62.42 81.93
C GLU A 595 -50.36 61.74 81.66
N GLU A 596 -49.52 61.53 82.69
CA GLU A 596 -48.30 60.73 82.56
C GLU A 596 -48.62 59.27 82.19
N SER A 597 -49.64 58.69 82.83
CA SER A 597 -50.14 57.35 82.51
C SER A 597 -50.66 57.26 81.07
N LYS A 598 -51.35 58.31 80.59
CA LYS A 598 -51.81 58.43 79.20
C LYS A 598 -50.64 58.38 78.23
N LYS A 599 -49.62 59.21 78.46
CA LYS A 599 -48.42 59.27 77.61
C LYS A 599 -47.69 57.93 77.58
N LEU A 600 -47.59 57.26 78.73
CA LEU A 600 -46.98 55.92 78.81
C LEU A 600 -47.79 54.89 78.01
N ALA A 601 -49.11 54.88 78.15
CA ALA A 601 -49.97 53.96 77.40
C ALA A 601 -49.93 54.23 75.88
N GLN A 602 -49.89 55.49 75.44
CA GLN A 602 -49.69 55.83 74.02
C GLN A 602 -48.37 55.30 73.49
N LYS A 603 -47.28 55.49 74.23
CA LYS A 603 -45.95 54.97 73.86
C LYS A 603 -45.91 53.44 73.83
N THR A 604 -46.60 52.77 74.75
CA THR A 604 -46.74 51.31 74.74
C THR A 604 -47.50 50.84 73.50
N ALA A 605 -48.60 51.51 73.13
CA ALA A 605 -49.37 51.18 71.93
C ALA A 605 -48.55 51.39 70.64
N GLU A 606 -47.80 52.48 70.54
CA GLU A 606 -46.89 52.74 69.42
C GLU A 606 -45.79 51.67 69.32
N THR A 607 -45.16 51.34 70.45
CA THR A 607 -44.12 50.31 70.51
C THR A 607 -44.68 48.95 70.10
N ALA A 608 -45.87 48.59 70.57
CA ALA A 608 -46.54 47.35 70.17
C ALA A 608 -46.78 47.31 68.65
N ARG A 609 -47.27 48.39 68.03
CA ARG A 609 -47.41 48.46 66.55
C ARG A 609 -46.09 48.24 65.83
N ASN A 610 -45.01 48.85 66.31
CA ASN A 610 -43.68 48.68 65.72
C ASN A 610 -43.19 47.24 65.84
N ILE A 611 -43.39 46.59 66.98
CA ILE A 611 -43.03 45.17 67.16
C ILE A 611 -43.85 44.29 66.21
N THR A 612 -45.15 44.55 66.02
CA THR A 612 -45.97 43.81 65.05
C THR A 612 -45.42 43.93 63.62
N LEU A 613 -45.03 45.13 63.19
CA LEU A 613 -44.43 45.35 61.86
C LEU A 613 -43.11 44.59 61.69
N VAL A 614 -42.20 44.67 62.67
CA VAL A 614 -40.93 43.95 62.65
C VAL A 614 -41.15 42.44 62.66
N THR A 615 -42.11 41.96 63.45
CA THR A 615 -42.44 40.54 63.54
C THR A 615 -43.01 40.02 62.22
N GLN A 616 -43.84 40.81 61.53
CA GLN A 616 -44.35 40.45 60.20
C GLN A 616 -43.22 40.36 59.17
N GLN A 617 -42.29 41.33 59.18
CA GLN A 617 -41.11 41.29 58.32
C GLN A 617 -40.25 40.05 58.61
N GLN A 618 -40.04 39.73 59.89
CA GLN A 618 -39.30 38.55 60.31
C GLN A 618 -39.94 37.24 59.82
N ARG A 619 -41.28 37.13 59.79
CA ARG A 619 -41.97 35.97 59.21
C ARG A 619 -41.66 35.82 57.72
N THR A 620 -41.82 36.91 56.95
CA THR A 620 -41.49 36.91 55.52
C THR A 620 -40.04 36.50 55.26
N SER A 621 -39.09 37.02 56.05
CA SER A 621 -37.68 36.63 55.94
C SER A 621 -37.45 35.16 56.32
N THR A 622 -38.14 34.65 57.35
CA THR A 622 -38.06 33.23 57.75
C THR A 622 -38.59 32.30 56.67
N ASP A 623 -39.69 32.68 56.01
CA ASP A 623 -40.26 31.92 54.88
C ASP A 623 -39.30 31.90 53.69
N GLN A 624 -38.66 33.03 53.38
CA GLN A 624 -37.65 33.11 52.31
C GLN A 624 -36.41 32.27 52.61
N VAL A 625 -35.94 32.25 53.87
CA VAL A 625 -34.84 31.38 54.27
C VAL A 625 -35.25 29.91 54.18
N THR A 626 -36.47 29.56 54.59
CA THR A 626 -37.01 28.20 54.46
C THR A 626 -37.04 27.73 53.00
N GLN A 627 -37.45 28.60 52.07
CA GLN A 627 -37.40 28.31 50.65
C GLN A 627 -35.97 28.12 50.14
N SER A 628 -35.03 28.98 50.57
CA SER A 628 -33.61 28.84 50.23
C SER A 628 -33.02 27.51 50.73
N VAL A 629 -33.37 27.09 51.95
CA VAL A 629 -32.93 25.82 52.54
C VAL A 629 -33.43 24.63 51.71
N ARG A 630 -34.68 24.67 51.23
CA ARG A 630 -35.21 23.65 50.31
C ARG A 630 -34.43 23.60 48.99
N GLY A 631 -34.10 24.76 48.42
CA GLY A 631 -33.29 24.84 47.20
C GLY A 631 -31.87 24.30 47.41
N VAL A 632 -31.23 24.59 48.54
CA VAL A 632 -29.92 24.03 48.87
C VAL A 632 -30.01 22.51 49.07
N ALA A 633 -31.05 22.01 49.74
CA ALA A 633 -31.25 20.57 49.91
C ALA A 633 -31.39 19.85 48.56
N GLU A 634 -32.10 20.43 47.58
CA GLU A 634 -32.18 19.88 46.22
C GLU A 634 -30.79 19.82 45.55
N VAL A 635 -30.01 20.90 45.62
CA VAL A 635 -28.63 20.93 45.09
C VAL A 635 -27.76 19.86 45.75
N VAL A 636 -27.87 19.65 47.06
CA VAL A 636 -27.14 18.60 47.78
C VAL A 636 -27.52 17.21 47.27
N THR A 637 -28.82 16.95 47.03
CA THR A 637 -29.25 15.67 46.46
C THR A 637 -28.74 15.45 45.04
N GLN A 638 -28.71 16.50 44.21
CA GLN A 638 -28.16 16.44 42.87
C GLN A 638 -26.63 16.24 42.90
N ALA A 639 -25.93 16.89 43.83
CA ALA A 639 -24.50 16.69 44.04
C ALA A 639 -24.20 15.23 44.41
N ALA A 640 -24.96 14.64 45.34
CA ALA A 640 -24.82 13.23 45.70
C ALA A 640 -25.03 12.30 44.49
N ALA A 641 -26.04 12.56 43.65
CA ALA A 641 -26.27 11.80 42.41
C ALA A 641 -25.09 11.92 41.42
N ALA A 642 -24.56 13.14 41.23
CA ALA A 642 -23.41 13.39 40.38
C ALA A 642 -22.14 12.68 40.91
N THR A 643 -21.95 12.66 42.23
CA THR A 643 -20.86 11.93 42.89
C THR A 643 -20.96 10.42 42.64
N MET A 644 -22.16 9.83 42.75
CA MET A 644 -22.38 8.41 42.41
C MET A 644 -22.04 8.10 40.94
N GLN A 645 -22.42 8.97 40.00
CA GLN A 645 -22.08 8.81 38.59
C GLN A 645 -20.56 8.93 38.34
N THR A 646 -19.90 9.86 39.03
CA THR A 646 -18.45 10.05 38.96
C THR A 646 -17.72 8.82 39.47
N ARG A 647 -18.21 8.23 40.58
CA ARG A 647 -17.68 6.99 41.14
C ARG A 647 -17.79 5.82 40.17
N ALA A 648 -18.96 5.63 39.54
CA ALA A 648 -19.15 4.61 38.50
C ALA A 648 -18.19 4.82 37.32
N SER A 649 -17.94 6.07 36.94
CA SER A 649 -16.99 6.41 35.87
C SER A 649 -15.55 6.09 36.27
N ALA A 650 -15.15 6.37 37.51
CA ALA A 650 -13.83 6.00 38.04
C ALA A 650 -13.62 4.47 38.05
N GLU A 651 -14.65 3.70 38.41
CA GLU A 651 -14.59 2.23 38.32
C GLU A 651 -14.48 1.73 36.87
N GLY A 652 -15.16 2.40 35.94
CA GLY A 652 -14.99 2.18 34.50
C GLY A 652 -13.55 2.46 34.03
N LEU A 653 -12.95 3.58 34.46
CA LEU A 653 -11.55 3.92 34.16
C LEU A 653 -10.59 2.85 34.70
N ARG A 654 -10.77 2.41 35.95
CA ARG A 654 -9.98 1.32 36.54
C ARG A 654 -10.07 0.05 35.69
N THR A 655 -11.27 -0.32 35.26
CA THR A 655 -11.49 -1.50 34.40
C THR A 655 -10.80 -1.35 33.05
N HIS A 656 -10.79 -0.15 32.46
CA HIS A 656 -10.08 0.13 31.22
C HIS A 656 -8.56 0.08 31.40
N ALA A 657 -8.02 0.62 32.50
CA ALA A 657 -6.61 0.48 32.86
C ALA A 657 -6.23 -1.01 33.00
N ASP A 658 -6.99 -1.80 33.75
CA ASP A 658 -6.73 -3.23 33.93
C ASP A 658 -6.71 -3.98 32.58
N ARG A 659 -7.61 -3.62 31.65
CA ARG A 659 -7.62 -4.16 30.28
C ARG A 659 -6.40 -3.75 29.46
N LEU A 660 -6.00 -2.48 29.52
CA LEU A 660 -4.80 -1.98 28.83
C LEU A 660 -3.54 -2.67 29.37
N THR A 661 -3.42 -2.80 30.69
CA THR A 661 -2.33 -3.53 31.33
C THR A 661 -2.30 -4.99 30.87
N ALA A 662 -3.44 -5.67 30.79
CA ALA A 662 -3.51 -7.04 30.29
C ALA A 662 -3.09 -7.16 28.81
N LEU A 663 -3.46 -6.19 27.97
CA LEU A 663 -3.05 -6.14 26.56
C LEU A 663 -1.54 -5.93 26.44
N VAL A 664 -0.97 -4.99 27.20
CA VAL A 664 0.48 -4.73 27.23
C VAL A 664 1.25 -5.93 27.76
N GLN A 665 0.76 -6.60 28.81
CA GLN A 665 1.39 -7.81 29.35
C GLN A 665 1.47 -8.95 28.33
N ARG A 666 0.57 -9.00 27.34
CA ARG A 666 0.69 -9.98 26.24
C ARG A 666 1.94 -9.76 25.40
N PHE A 667 2.38 -8.51 25.25
CA PHE A 667 3.64 -8.16 24.58
C PHE A 667 4.87 -8.37 25.47
N GLN A 668 4.72 -8.28 26.79
CA GLN A 668 5.84 -8.47 27.72
C GLN A 668 6.08 -9.94 28.15
N ARG A 669 5.04 -10.80 28.25
CA ARG A 669 5.16 -12.18 28.77
C ARG A 669 5.83 -13.18 27.82
N GLN A 670 6.19 -12.80 26.60
CA GLN A 670 6.83 -13.68 25.61
C GLN A 670 8.25 -13.25 25.23
N ALA A 671 8.76 -12.17 25.84
CA ALA A 671 10.19 -11.96 26.01
C ALA A 671 10.67 -12.87 27.15
#